data_AF-A0A7J9JQB6-F1
#
_entry.id   AF-A0A7J9JQB6-F1
#
_cell.length_a   1.000
_cell.length_b   1.000
_cell.length_c   1.000
_cell.angle_alpha   90.00
_cell.angle_beta   90.00
_cell.angle_gamma   90.00
#
_symmetry.space_group_name_H-M   'P 1'
#
loop_
_entity.id
_entity.type
_entity.pdbx_description
1 polymer ?
#
loop_
_entity_poly.entity_id
_entity_poly.type
_entity_poly.pdbx_seq_one_letter_code
_entity_poly.pdbx_strand_id
1 'polypeptide(L)'
;MLVIAEMLAELARREKAANIKPDPDIDAFMKAASIGGQETSVITDYIIKILGLENCADTLVGNEMIRGISGGQRKRVTTGEMLAGPAKLLLMDEISTGLDSSTTYQIVKSLRQKVHILNGTAFISLLQPAPETFELFDDIVLLSDGQIVYQGPRENVLEFFESMGFKCPARKGVADFLQEVTSRKDQRQYWNQTDKAYSFVTVEEFAEAFQSFHVGKRLQDDLATPFDKNRSDPTLLTTKNYGVNKMELIKACFSKELLLMKRNSFIYIFKLIQLVVMAVIGSTVFLRTEMHKKTPTDGIVQMGAVFFSVFMFMFSGLLELAMTGLRLPVFFKQRDNLFYPAWVYALPTWILNIPISFIEVALWVVVTYYAMGLDPDIFRFLKQFLLLVLTNQMSSALFRLVAALGREMTVTNTLASFCLLVLFANCGYVLSRDEVRKWWIWAYWISPMMYSQNAIVINEFLGESWNHVLPFTTEKLGVLVLKSRGFFSEAYWYWIGVGALVGFILVLNFLNTLALTYLNPLDEFQRVKSEDQNNEDDDRNGVDAQLQHKGSNTDLLRTEADPDKIQYREKGMILPFLQHCITFEKIIYAIDMPQEMKAQGVTEDRLVLLRGITGAFRPGVLTALMGVSGSGKTTLMDVLAGRKTGGYIEGSIKISGFPKKQETFARISGYCEQTDIHSPHLTVYESLLYSAWLRLDPEVNSETRKMFVKEVMELVELTPLRQALVGLPGVSGLSLEQRKRLTIAVELVANPSIIFMDEPTSGLDARAAAIVMRTVRNTVDTGRTVVCTIHQPGIDIFEAFDELLLLKQGGEEIYVGPLGHNSCDMIKYFEVNFNVQQKKKIKSIIHGYLLMIYLKVCYSITKGIEGISRIKDGNNPATWMLEVSTPEQEMALGVDFADLYERSELHKRNKALTEQLNVPSPGSKQLHFPTRYSRSFFSQFLVCLWKQRWSYWRNTSYTAVRFFFTTVIALMFGTMFWNVGSKRTRYQDLFNSMGSMYAAVLFLGVQNAASIQPIVHIERTVFYREKAAGMYSPMAYAFAQVVVELPYILVQAATYGIIVYSMMAFEWSAAKFLWYIFFMYFTLLYFTFFGMMTMAITPNFHVAAIISTAFYGLWNLFTGFIVPRTRIPIWWRWNYWICPMAWTLYGLIVSQYGDVKDVLDAGETTEEFLKKYFGFRHDFVGVVAAVIVGWALLFAFLFAVSIKLFNFQRR
;
A
#
# COMPACT_ATOMS: atom_id res chain seq x y z
N MET A 1 23.31 15.16 -22.94
CA MET A 1 24.05 16.04 -22.01
C MET A 1 25.17 16.79 -22.72
N LEU A 2 26.13 16.11 -23.38
CA LEU A 2 27.18 16.76 -24.19
C LEU A 2 26.63 17.78 -25.21
N VAL A 3 25.54 17.45 -25.90
CA VAL A 3 24.90 18.36 -26.89
C VAL A 3 24.32 19.63 -26.24
N ILE A 4 23.80 19.56 -25.01
CA ILE A 4 23.27 20.74 -24.32
C ILE A 4 24.44 21.63 -23.88
N ALA A 5 25.51 21.06 -23.33
CA ALA A 5 26.71 21.82 -22.97
C ALA A 5 27.34 22.52 -24.20
N GLU A 6 27.41 21.84 -25.35
CA GLU A 6 27.86 22.45 -26.61
C GLU A 6 26.90 23.52 -27.13
N MET A 7 25.59 23.31 -27.04
CA MET A 7 24.58 24.30 -27.44
C MET A 7 24.57 25.53 -26.52
N LEU A 8 24.76 25.38 -25.21
CA LEU A 8 24.83 26.48 -24.25
C LEU A 8 26.14 27.27 -24.40
N ALA A 9 27.26 26.58 -24.69
CA ALA A 9 28.52 27.21 -25.05
C ALA A 9 28.41 28.00 -26.37
N GLU A 10 27.72 27.45 -27.37
CA GLU A 10 27.46 28.12 -28.65
C GLU A 10 26.47 29.29 -28.50
N LEU A 11 25.45 29.17 -27.62
CA LEU A 11 24.54 30.26 -27.26
C LEU A 11 25.29 31.42 -26.62
N ALA A 12 26.13 31.15 -25.60
CA ALA A 12 26.96 32.16 -24.95
C ALA A 12 27.93 32.83 -25.94
N ARG A 13 28.46 32.08 -26.91
CA ARG A 13 29.29 32.63 -28.00
C ARG A 13 28.49 33.57 -28.91
N ARG A 14 27.26 33.20 -29.27
CA ARG A 14 26.36 34.00 -30.12
C ARG A 14 25.84 35.25 -29.41
N GLU A 15 25.49 35.17 -28.13
CA GLU A 15 25.07 36.31 -27.32
C GLU A 15 26.20 37.34 -27.17
N LYS A 16 27.43 36.86 -26.97
CA LYS A 16 28.63 37.71 -26.93
C LYS A 16 28.94 38.35 -28.28
N ALA A 17 28.70 37.65 -29.39
CA ALA A 17 28.85 38.19 -30.73
C ALA A 17 27.74 39.20 -31.10
N ALA A 18 26.52 39.00 -30.58
CA ALA A 18 25.36 39.87 -30.79
C ALA A 18 25.28 41.04 -29.78
N ASN A 19 26.21 41.11 -28.81
CA ASN A 19 26.28 42.13 -27.77
C ASN A 19 25.00 42.23 -26.90
N ILE A 20 24.33 41.09 -26.69
CA ILE A 20 23.15 40.96 -25.84
C ILE A 20 23.63 40.74 -24.41
N LYS A 21 23.14 41.53 -23.45
CA LYS A 21 23.37 41.27 -22.02
C LYS A 21 22.30 40.29 -21.51
N PRO A 22 22.66 39.03 -21.19
CA PRO A 22 21.72 38.09 -20.60
C PRO A 22 21.32 38.53 -19.18
N ASP A 23 20.14 38.08 -18.76
CA ASP A 23 19.64 38.27 -17.40
C ASP A 23 20.66 37.70 -16.39
N PRO A 24 21.01 38.41 -15.29
CA PRO A 24 22.05 37.98 -14.36
C PRO A 24 21.81 36.61 -13.73
N ASP A 25 20.55 36.26 -13.45
CA ASP A 25 20.19 34.99 -12.83
C ASP A 25 20.28 33.86 -13.86
N ILE A 26 19.90 34.13 -15.10
CA ILE A 26 20.02 33.19 -16.22
C ILE A 26 21.51 33.00 -16.59
N ASP A 27 22.33 34.05 -16.65
CA ASP A 27 23.76 33.96 -16.95
C ASP A 27 24.56 33.26 -15.84
N ALA A 28 24.20 33.50 -14.57
CA ALA A 28 24.76 32.76 -13.43
C ALA A 28 24.37 31.27 -13.49
N PHE A 29 23.12 30.96 -13.84
CA PHE A 29 22.62 29.61 -14.06
C PHE A 29 23.34 28.91 -15.23
N MET A 30 23.52 29.61 -16.36
CA MET A 30 24.24 29.14 -17.56
C MET A 30 25.71 28.83 -17.27
N LYS A 31 26.37 29.70 -16.48
CA LYS A 31 27.76 29.49 -16.04
C LYS A 31 27.88 28.34 -15.05
N ALA A 32 26.97 28.23 -14.08
CA ALA A 32 26.95 27.11 -13.13
C ALA A 32 26.71 25.75 -13.83
N ALA A 33 25.83 25.72 -14.83
CA ALA A 33 25.56 24.54 -15.65
C ALA A 33 26.71 24.15 -16.61
N SER A 34 27.71 25.02 -16.79
CA SER A 34 28.88 24.78 -17.66
C SER A 34 30.13 24.30 -16.90
N ILE A 35 30.10 24.28 -15.56
CA ILE A 35 31.21 23.82 -14.72
C ILE A 35 31.08 22.32 -14.47
N GLY A 36 31.95 21.53 -15.11
CA GLY A 36 31.96 20.07 -15.04
C GLY A 36 32.02 19.56 -13.59
N GLY A 37 31.01 18.79 -13.19
CA GLY A 37 30.87 18.17 -11.86
C GLY A 37 29.59 18.55 -11.11
N GLN A 38 28.97 19.70 -11.43
CA GLN A 38 27.68 20.15 -10.85
C GLN A 38 26.50 20.13 -11.85
N GLU A 39 26.76 19.85 -13.13
CA GLU A 39 25.77 19.90 -14.23
C GLU A 39 24.49 19.08 -13.99
N THR A 40 24.60 17.93 -13.33
CA THR A 40 23.45 17.06 -13.02
C THR A 40 22.60 17.55 -11.86
N SER A 41 23.17 18.35 -10.95
CA SER A 41 22.43 18.97 -9.83
C SER A 41 21.56 20.10 -10.35
N VAL A 42 22.12 20.99 -11.18
CA VAL A 42 21.44 22.24 -11.60
C VAL A 42 20.16 21.99 -12.40
N ILE A 43 20.14 21.03 -13.33
CA ILE A 43 18.91 20.67 -14.08
C ILE A 43 17.89 20.01 -13.14
N THR A 44 18.36 19.17 -12.22
CA THR A 44 17.48 18.51 -11.23
C THR A 44 16.86 19.54 -10.29
N ASP A 45 17.66 20.49 -9.80
CA ASP A 45 17.23 21.59 -8.93
C ASP A 45 16.27 22.53 -9.66
N TYR A 46 16.51 22.80 -10.95
CA TYR A 46 15.60 23.56 -11.80
C TYR A 46 14.26 22.83 -12.00
N ILE A 47 14.27 21.51 -12.21
CA ILE A 47 13.05 20.70 -12.32
C ILE A 47 12.31 20.64 -10.99
N ILE A 48 13.01 20.47 -9.87
CA ILE A 48 12.43 20.51 -8.52
C ILE A 48 11.75 21.86 -8.29
N LYS A 49 12.37 22.96 -8.72
CA LYS A 49 11.83 24.32 -8.63
C LYS A 49 10.60 24.53 -9.51
N ILE A 50 10.66 24.17 -10.80
CA ILE A 50 9.49 24.27 -11.71
C ILE A 50 8.31 23.45 -11.18
N LEU A 51 8.58 22.27 -10.64
CA LEU A 51 7.55 21.41 -10.09
C LEU A 51 7.12 21.84 -8.68
N GLY A 52 7.68 22.89 -8.09
CA GLY A 52 7.31 23.35 -6.75
C GLY A 52 7.54 22.28 -5.66
N LEU A 53 8.63 21.52 -5.78
CA LEU A 53 9.01 20.44 -4.87
C LEU A 53 10.13 20.85 -3.87
N GLU A 54 10.52 22.13 -3.84
CA GLU A 54 11.63 22.62 -2.99
C GLU A 54 11.42 22.29 -1.51
N ASN A 55 10.21 22.52 -0.99
CA ASN A 55 9.89 22.29 0.43
C ASN A 55 9.92 20.80 0.84
N CYS A 56 9.90 19.87 -0.11
CA CYS A 56 9.87 18.43 0.15
C CYS A 56 10.97 17.63 -0.55
N ALA A 57 11.98 18.30 -1.13
CA ALA A 57 13.06 17.67 -1.90
C ALA A 57 13.78 16.55 -1.11
N ASP A 58 13.99 16.76 0.19
CA ASP A 58 14.65 15.80 1.08
C ASP A 58 13.68 14.89 1.86
N THR A 59 12.37 15.06 1.65
CA THR A 59 11.34 14.24 2.33
C THR A 59 11.19 12.88 1.64
N LEU A 60 11.13 11.80 2.43
CA LEU A 60 10.89 10.47 1.87
C LEU A 60 9.47 10.37 1.27
N VAL A 61 9.35 9.72 0.11
CA VAL A 61 8.08 9.56 -0.61
C VAL A 61 7.01 8.83 0.24
N GLY A 62 7.42 7.95 1.16
CA GLY A 62 6.56 7.20 2.08
C GLY A 62 5.83 6.02 1.43
N ASN A 63 4.96 5.35 2.18
CA ASN A 63 4.07 4.26 1.72
C ASN A 63 2.68 4.39 2.40
N GLU A 64 1.82 3.36 2.37
CA GLU A 64 0.49 3.42 2.99
C GLU A 64 0.52 3.51 4.53
N MET A 65 1.61 3.04 5.17
CA MET A 65 1.77 2.98 6.62
C MET A 65 2.63 4.12 7.18
N ILE A 66 3.54 4.66 6.36
CA ILE A 66 4.46 5.75 6.71
C ILE A 66 4.12 6.96 5.84
N ARG A 67 3.66 8.02 6.48
CA ARG A 67 3.40 9.31 5.83
C ARG A 67 4.69 9.83 5.19
N GLY A 68 4.62 10.11 3.90
CA GLY A 68 5.69 10.77 3.14
C GLY A 68 5.14 11.98 2.40
N ILE A 69 5.65 12.24 1.21
CA ILE A 69 5.12 13.31 0.34
C ILE A 69 3.66 13.02 -0.07
N SER A 70 2.88 14.09 -0.28
CA SER A 70 1.46 14.00 -0.64
C SER A 70 1.25 13.32 -1.99
N GLY A 71 0.05 12.80 -2.27
CA GLY A 71 -0.27 12.15 -3.55
C GLY A 71 0.04 13.03 -4.77
N GLY A 72 -0.29 14.33 -4.71
CA GLY A 72 0.05 15.30 -5.74
C GLY A 72 1.56 15.52 -5.89
N GLN A 73 2.31 15.54 -4.79
CA GLN A 73 3.79 15.61 -4.84
C GLN A 73 4.39 14.35 -5.49
N ARG A 74 3.85 13.15 -5.22
CA ARG A 74 4.32 11.89 -5.86
C ARG A 74 4.18 11.92 -7.38
N LYS A 75 3.08 12.50 -7.89
CA LYS A 75 2.87 12.64 -9.33
C LYS A 75 3.84 13.63 -9.96
N ARG A 76 4.06 14.78 -9.31
CA ARG A 76 5.09 15.75 -9.74
C ARG A 76 6.47 15.11 -9.80
N VAL A 77 6.86 14.32 -8.80
CA VAL A 77 8.12 13.58 -8.84
C VAL A 77 8.20 12.66 -10.07
N THR A 78 7.12 11.93 -10.39
CA THR A 78 7.08 11.08 -11.60
C THR A 78 7.23 11.89 -12.89
N THR A 79 6.57 13.04 -12.99
CA THR A 79 6.73 13.97 -14.12
C THR A 79 8.16 14.51 -14.20
N GLY A 80 8.77 14.85 -13.06
CA GLY A 80 10.15 15.30 -12.96
C GLY A 80 11.17 14.24 -13.40
N GLU A 81 10.93 12.97 -13.04
CA GLU A 81 11.75 11.85 -13.50
C GLU A 81 11.76 11.75 -15.04
N MET A 82 10.63 12.01 -15.71
CA MET A 82 10.55 12.02 -17.18
C MET A 82 11.17 13.27 -17.80
N LEU A 83 11.09 14.42 -17.12
CA LEU A 83 11.58 15.71 -17.63
C LEU A 83 13.09 15.91 -17.51
N ALA A 84 13.74 15.16 -16.63
CA ALA A 84 15.19 15.20 -16.43
C ALA A 84 15.98 14.73 -17.67
N GLY A 85 15.35 13.99 -18.59
CA GLY A 85 15.95 13.55 -19.84
C GLY A 85 15.87 14.59 -20.98
N PRO A 86 16.71 14.46 -22.02
CA PRO A 86 16.68 15.32 -23.21
C PRO A 86 15.57 14.93 -24.21
N ALA A 87 14.42 14.46 -23.71
CA ALA A 87 13.33 13.96 -24.56
C ALA A 87 12.74 15.09 -25.42
N LYS A 88 12.69 14.86 -26.75
CA LYS A 88 12.04 15.76 -27.70
C LYS A 88 10.54 15.44 -27.87
N LEU A 89 10.14 14.19 -27.66
CA LEU A 89 8.73 13.78 -27.63
C LEU A 89 8.35 13.44 -26.18
N LEU A 90 7.34 14.10 -25.66
CA LEU A 90 6.78 13.84 -24.34
C LEU A 90 5.35 13.33 -24.50
N LEU A 91 5.12 12.06 -24.14
CA LEU A 91 3.77 11.49 -24.04
C LEU A 91 3.38 11.48 -22.56
N MET A 92 2.43 12.33 -22.19
CA MET A 92 2.09 12.62 -20.80
C MET A 92 0.62 12.30 -20.56
N ASP A 93 0.38 11.24 -19.79
CA ASP A 93 -0.98 10.80 -19.47
C ASP A 93 -1.40 11.31 -18.08
N GLU A 94 -2.54 11.99 -18.02
CA GLU A 94 -3.22 12.49 -16.80
C GLU A 94 -2.33 13.24 -15.78
N ILE A 95 -1.37 14.04 -16.24
CA ILE A 95 -0.38 14.68 -15.35
C ILE A 95 -0.98 15.72 -14.37
N SER A 96 -2.20 16.21 -14.61
CA SER A 96 -2.90 17.19 -13.75
C SER A 96 -3.61 16.58 -12.54
N THR A 97 -3.82 15.26 -12.52
CA THR A 97 -4.69 14.62 -11.53
C THR A 97 -4.14 14.74 -10.11
N GLY A 98 -4.82 15.47 -9.22
CA GLY A 98 -4.36 15.68 -7.83
C GLY A 98 -3.32 16.81 -7.67
N LEU A 99 -3.21 17.70 -8.66
CA LEU A 99 -2.52 18.99 -8.56
C LEU A 99 -3.53 20.12 -8.47
N ASP A 100 -3.16 21.21 -7.81
CA ASP A 100 -3.87 22.49 -7.90
C ASP A 100 -3.81 23.07 -9.32
N SER A 101 -4.80 23.90 -9.66
CA SER A 101 -4.93 24.54 -10.95
C SER A 101 -3.74 25.45 -11.27
N SER A 102 -3.23 26.19 -10.27
CA SER A 102 -2.08 27.08 -10.44
C SER A 102 -0.78 26.30 -10.68
N THR A 103 -0.50 25.24 -9.92
CA THR A 103 0.64 24.35 -10.19
C THR A 103 0.52 23.66 -11.55
N THR A 104 -0.68 23.19 -11.92
CA THR A 104 -0.91 22.58 -13.24
C THR A 104 -0.61 23.58 -14.36
N TYR A 105 -1.13 24.81 -14.25
CA TYR A 105 -0.84 25.89 -15.19
C TYR A 105 0.66 26.17 -15.29
N GLN A 106 1.38 26.27 -14.17
CA GLN A 106 2.83 26.49 -14.17
C GLN A 106 3.61 25.37 -14.85
N ILE A 107 3.23 24.10 -14.61
CA ILE A 107 3.85 22.93 -15.23
C ILE A 107 3.60 22.96 -16.74
N VAL A 108 2.35 23.11 -17.17
CA VAL A 108 1.99 23.11 -18.60
C VAL A 108 2.62 24.31 -19.31
N LYS A 109 2.67 25.48 -18.67
CA LYS A 109 3.35 26.67 -19.20
C LYS A 109 4.84 26.42 -19.41
N SER A 110 5.49 25.80 -18.42
CA SER A 110 6.91 25.45 -18.51
C SER A 110 7.16 24.39 -19.61
N LEU A 111 6.27 23.40 -19.73
CA LEU A 111 6.34 22.39 -20.79
C LEU A 111 6.18 23.03 -22.17
N ARG A 112 5.20 23.92 -22.35
CA ARG A 112 4.99 24.68 -23.59
C ARG A 112 6.23 25.48 -23.96
N GLN A 113 6.79 26.24 -23.03
CA GLN A 113 8.03 27.00 -23.25
C GLN A 113 9.17 26.06 -23.66
N LYS A 114 9.35 24.93 -22.96
CA LYS A 114 10.37 23.92 -23.30
C LYS A 114 10.17 23.35 -24.70
N VAL A 115 8.94 23.04 -25.09
CA VAL A 115 8.57 22.52 -26.42
C VAL A 115 8.91 23.54 -27.52
N HIS A 116 8.54 24.80 -27.37
CA HIS A 116 8.86 25.84 -28.36
C HIS A 116 10.34 26.17 -28.42
N ILE A 117 11.07 26.21 -27.30
CA ILE A 117 12.50 26.52 -27.27
C ILE A 117 13.33 25.37 -27.86
N LEU A 118 12.98 24.12 -27.53
CA LEU A 118 13.75 22.94 -27.94
C LEU A 118 13.26 22.31 -29.26
N ASN A 119 12.25 22.91 -29.91
CA ASN A 119 11.53 22.33 -31.05
C ASN A 119 11.11 20.86 -30.78
N GLY A 120 10.47 20.65 -29.63
CA GLY A 120 9.92 19.36 -29.21
C GLY A 120 8.46 19.17 -29.61
N THR A 121 7.86 18.08 -29.15
CA THR A 121 6.43 17.80 -29.23
C THR A 121 5.99 17.23 -27.89
N ALA A 122 4.93 17.78 -27.31
CA ALA A 122 4.31 17.22 -26.12
C ALA A 122 2.86 16.84 -26.44
N PHE A 123 2.54 15.55 -26.31
CA PHE A 123 1.18 15.04 -26.38
C PHE A 123 0.72 14.79 -24.95
N ILE A 124 -0.16 15.67 -24.45
CA ILE A 124 -0.58 15.68 -23.06
C ILE A 124 -2.07 15.38 -23.00
N SER A 125 -2.44 14.31 -22.30
CA SER A 125 -3.81 14.08 -21.86
C SER A 125 -4.03 14.85 -20.56
N LEU A 126 -4.95 15.81 -20.57
CA LEU A 126 -5.38 16.53 -19.38
C LEU A 126 -6.84 16.25 -19.09
N LEU A 127 -7.11 16.06 -17.81
CA LEU A 127 -8.47 15.94 -17.29
C LEU A 127 -8.98 17.30 -16.85
N GLN A 128 -10.02 17.80 -17.55
CA GLN A 128 -10.62 19.14 -17.40
C GLN A 128 -9.62 20.22 -16.98
N PRO A 129 -8.73 20.64 -17.90
CA PRO A 129 -7.87 21.77 -17.63
C PRO A 129 -8.69 23.01 -17.31
N ALA A 130 -8.25 23.78 -16.30
CA ALA A 130 -8.77 25.12 -16.08
C ALA A 130 -8.66 25.96 -17.38
N PRO A 131 -9.56 26.93 -17.64
CA PRO A 131 -9.56 27.70 -18.88
C PRO A 131 -8.18 28.27 -19.25
N GLU A 132 -7.44 28.78 -18.27
CA GLU A 132 -6.11 29.34 -18.45
C GLU A 132 -5.07 28.27 -18.87
N THR A 133 -5.24 27.04 -18.39
CA THR A 133 -4.38 25.90 -18.77
C THR A 133 -4.75 25.39 -20.16
N PHE A 134 -6.04 25.33 -20.48
CA PHE A 134 -6.54 24.97 -21.80
C PHE A 134 -6.02 25.93 -22.88
N GLU A 135 -5.93 27.22 -22.57
CA GLU A 135 -5.38 28.26 -23.46
C GLU A 135 -3.88 28.11 -23.76
N LEU A 136 -3.14 27.30 -23.00
CA LEU A 136 -1.72 27.04 -23.27
C LEU A 136 -1.48 26.05 -24.42
N PHE A 137 -2.51 25.31 -24.85
CA PHE A 137 -2.38 24.32 -25.92
C PHE A 137 -2.53 24.95 -27.30
N ASP A 138 -1.66 24.53 -28.21
CA ASP A 138 -1.71 24.97 -29.61
C ASP A 138 -2.81 24.18 -30.38
N ASP A 139 -2.85 22.85 -30.21
CA ASP A 139 -3.81 21.94 -30.85
C ASP A 139 -4.58 21.08 -29.82
N ILE A 140 -5.75 20.58 -30.23
CA ILE A 140 -6.61 19.68 -29.45
C ILE A 140 -6.93 18.43 -30.25
N VAL A 141 -6.92 17.29 -29.56
CA VAL A 141 -7.47 16.03 -30.06
C VAL A 141 -8.62 15.62 -29.14
N LEU A 142 -9.84 15.53 -29.68
CA LEU A 142 -11.02 15.05 -28.97
C LEU A 142 -11.36 13.64 -29.46
N LEU A 143 -11.29 12.67 -28.55
CA LEU A 143 -11.58 11.26 -28.81
C LEU A 143 -12.85 10.85 -28.05
N SER A 144 -13.79 10.18 -28.73
CA SER A 144 -14.97 9.57 -28.13
C SER A 144 -15.25 8.22 -28.79
N ASP A 145 -15.65 7.20 -28.02
CA ASP A 145 -15.96 5.84 -28.50
C ASP A 145 -14.95 5.24 -29.51
N GLY A 146 -13.66 5.56 -29.32
CA GLY A 146 -12.57 5.10 -30.19
C GLY A 146 -12.39 5.87 -31.50
N GLN A 147 -13.16 6.93 -31.75
CA GLN A 147 -13.11 7.78 -32.93
C GLN A 147 -12.64 9.20 -32.61
N ILE A 148 -11.93 9.82 -33.55
CA ILE A 148 -11.51 11.23 -33.45
C ILE A 148 -12.70 12.09 -33.88
N VAL A 149 -13.27 12.82 -32.93
CA VAL A 149 -14.35 13.78 -33.15
C VAL A 149 -13.81 15.10 -33.68
N TYR A 150 -12.63 15.52 -33.22
CA TYR A 150 -11.98 16.75 -33.65
C TYR A 150 -10.46 16.65 -33.47
N GLN A 151 -9.69 17.13 -34.44
CA GLN A 151 -8.25 17.30 -34.35
C GLN A 151 -7.79 18.59 -35.04
N GLY A 152 -7.19 19.51 -34.29
CA GLY A 152 -6.61 20.73 -34.88
C GLY A 152 -6.53 21.90 -33.90
N PRO A 153 -6.39 23.14 -34.41
CA PRO A 153 -6.20 24.32 -33.59
C PRO A 153 -7.33 24.51 -32.59
N ARG A 154 -6.98 24.89 -31.36
CA ARG A 154 -7.94 25.13 -30.28
C ARG A 154 -9.01 26.17 -30.64
N GLU A 155 -8.65 27.20 -31.41
CA GLU A 155 -9.51 28.35 -31.72
C GLU A 155 -10.75 27.96 -32.55
N ASN A 156 -10.65 26.91 -33.38
CA ASN A 156 -11.70 26.47 -34.29
C ASN A 156 -12.63 25.41 -33.69
N VAL A 157 -12.36 24.90 -32.47
CA VAL A 157 -13.13 23.79 -31.90
C VAL A 157 -14.58 24.18 -31.59
N LEU A 158 -14.81 25.40 -31.09
CA LEU A 158 -16.15 25.88 -30.78
C LEU A 158 -16.96 26.14 -32.05
N GLU A 159 -16.31 26.67 -33.11
CA GLU A 159 -16.93 26.87 -34.42
C GLU A 159 -17.44 25.54 -35.00
N PHE A 160 -16.68 24.46 -34.85
CA PHE A 160 -17.10 23.12 -35.28
C PHE A 160 -18.38 22.65 -34.60
N PHE A 161 -18.45 22.71 -33.25
CA PHE A 161 -19.65 22.28 -32.52
C PHE A 161 -20.85 23.21 -32.75
N GLU A 162 -20.62 24.51 -32.92
CA GLU A 162 -21.68 25.46 -33.29
C GLU A 162 -22.27 25.15 -34.68
N SER A 163 -21.42 24.73 -35.64
CA SER A 163 -21.89 24.29 -36.97
C SER A 163 -22.80 23.06 -36.91
N MET A 164 -22.65 22.23 -35.88
CA MET A 164 -23.48 21.05 -35.59
C MET A 164 -24.70 21.36 -34.70
N GLY A 165 -24.91 22.62 -34.30
CA GLY A 165 -26.07 23.06 -33.52
C GLY A 165 -25.88 23.12 -31.99
N PHE A 166 -24.66 22.90 -31.50
CA PHE A 166 -24.33 22.93 -30.07
C PHE A 166 -23.56 24.19 -29.70
N LYS A 167 -23.99 24.89 -28.64
CA LYS A 167 -23.34 26.12 -28.19
C LYS A 167 -22.82 25.99 -26.77
N CYS A 168 -21.56 26.40 -26.55
CA CYS A 168 -20.96 26.44 -25.23
C CYS A 168 -21.56 27.60 -24.39
N PRO A 169 -22.07 27.33 -23.17
CA PRO A 169 -22.54 28.39 -22.26
C PRO A 169 -21.40 29.33 -21.81
N ALA A 170 -21.72 30.60 -21.54
CA ALA A 170 -20.72 31.63 -21.23
C ALA A 170 -19.93 31.42 -19.92
N ARG A 171 -20.48 30.65 -18.96
CA ARG A 171 -19.83 30.34 -17.67
C ARG A 171 -19.26 28.91 -17.60
N LYS A 172 -19.30 28.17 -18.71
CA LYS A 172 -18.80 26.81 -18.77
C LYS A 172 -17.40 26.78 -19.39
N GLY A 173 -16.50 25.98 -18.81
CA GLY A 173 -15.19 25.73 -19.40
C GLY A 173 -15.33 25.04 -20.76
N VAL A 174 -14.55 25.47 -21.75
CA VAL A 174 -14.57 24.85 -23.10
C VAL A 174 -14.23 23.37 -23.01
N ALA A 175 -13.21 22.99 -22.24
CA ALA A 175 -12.82 21.60 -22.06
C ALA A 175 -13.96 20.73 -21.48
N ASP A 176 -14.73 21.27 -20.53
CA ASP A 176 -15.86 20.57 -19.90
C ASP A 176 -16.98 20.37 -20.92
N PHE A 177 -17.30 21.42 -21.69
CA PHE A 177 -18.26 21.35 -22.78
C PHE A 177 -17.90 20.27 -23.80
N LEU A 178 -16.64 20.19 -24.24
CA LEU A 178 -16.18 19.20 -25.23
C LEU A 178 -16.31 17.75 -24.74
N GLN A 179 -16.14 17.51 -23.44
CA GLN A 179 -16.32 16.17 -22.85
C GLN A 179 -17.80 15.79 -22.67
N GLU A 180 -18.67 16.76 -22.43
CA GLU A 180 -20.09 16.51 -22.17
C GLU A 180 -20.96 16.52 -23.44
N VAL A 181 -20.59 17.28 -24.47
CA VAL A 181 -21.36 17.37 -25.73
C VAL A 181 -21.38 16.04 -26.49
N THR A 182 -20.42 15.15 -26.25
CA THR A 182 -20.37 13.79 -26.81
C THR A 182 -21.13 12.77 -25.96
N SER A 183 -21.58 13.12 -24.76
CA SER A 183 -22.28 12.24 -23.81
C SER A 183 -23.79 12.24 -24.03
N ARG A 184 -24.39 11.03 -24.10
CA ARG A 184 -25.85 10.87 -24.28
C ARG A 184 -26.71 11.51 -23.20
N LYS A 185 -26.23 11.55 -21.95
CA LYS A 185 -26.98 12.13 -20.81
C LYS A 185 -26.91 13.66 -20.79
N ASP A 186 -25.84 14.24 -21.33
CA ASP A 186 -25.48 15.64 -21.12
C ASP A 186 -25.66 16.49 -22.40
N GLN A 187 -25.55 15.88 -23.59
CA GLN A 187 -25.59 16.58 -24.88
C GLN A 187 -26.83 17.48 -25.07
N ARG A 188 -28.00 17.06 -24.55
CA ARG A 188 -29.27 17.81 -24.67
C ARG A 188 -29.19 19.24 -24.13
N GLN A 189 -28.42 19.48 -23.08
CA GLN A 189 -28.37 20.79 -22.43
C GLN A 189 -27.66 21.86 -23.27
N TYR A 190 -26.93 21.45 -24.30
CA TYR A 190 -26.15 22.35 -25.18
C TYR A 190 -26.82 22.68 -26.51
N TRP A 191 -28.00 22.10 -26.75
CA TRP A 191 -28.74 22.32 -27.99
C TRP A 191 -29.26 23.76 -28.07
N ASN A 192 -28.84 24.50 -29.10
CA ASN A 192 -29.17 25.92 -29.26
C ASN A 192 -30.06 26.22 -30.48
N GLN A 193 -30.42 25.21 -31.28
CA GLN A 193 -31.32 25.41 -32.42
C GLN A 193 -32.78 25.41 -31.94
N THR A 194 -33.37 26.60 -31.85
CA THR A 194 -34.78 26.77 -31.43
C THR A 194 -35.79 26.19 -32.43
N ASP A 195 -35.37 26.04 -33.69
CA ASP A 195 -36.25 25.69 -34.81
C ASP A 195 -36.31 24.17 -35.07
N LYS A 196 -35.49 23.37 -34.38
CA LYS A 196 -35.43 21.91 -34.52
C LYS A 196 -35.51 21.22 -33.16
N ALA A 197 -36.29 20.15 -33.08
CA ALA A 197 -36.33 19.29 -31.91
C ALA A 197 -34.98 18.58 -31.73
N TYR A 198 -34.49 18.52 -30.49
CA TYR A 198 -33.24 17.83 -30.16
C TYR A 198 -33.34 16.33 -30.51
N SER A 199 -32.37 15.85 -31.29
CA SER A 199 -32.05 14.44 -31.47
C SER A 199 -30.61 14.19 -31.01
N PHE A 200 -30.36 13.04 -30.38
CA PHE A 200 -29.01 12.68 -29.98
C PHE A 200 -28.13 12.48 -31.22
N VAL A 201 -27.06 13.28 -31.32
CA VAL A 201 -26.04 13.18 -32.37
C VAL A 201 -24.99 12.19 -31.91
N THR A 202 -24.79 11.16 -32.72
CA THR A 202 -23.85 10.08 -32.42
C THR A 202 -22.40 10.52 -32.65
N VAL A 203 -21.46 9.79 -32.05
CA VAL A 203 -20.02 10.05 -32.24
C VAL A 203 -19.60 9.87 -33.69
N GLU A 204 -20.20 8.90 -34.39
CA GLU A 204 -19.99 8.62 -35.80
C GLU A 204 -20.36 9.84 -36.67
N GLU A 205 -21.52 10.44 -36.42
CA GLU A 205 -21.98 11.64 -37.13
C GLU A 205 -21.05 12.84 -36.88
N PHE A 206 -20.53 13.00 -35.65
CA PHE A 206 -19.53 14.03 -35.38
C PHE A 206 -18.21 13.77 -36.13
N ALA A 207 -17.73 12.54 -36.18
CA ALA A 207 -16.50 12.18 -36.88
C ALA A 207 -16.63 12.39 -38.40
N GLU A 208 -17.77 12.02 -38.99
CA GLU A 208 -18.07 12.29 -40.41
C GLU A 208 -18.15 13.80 -40.69
N ALA A 209 -18.82 14.56 -39.82
CA ALA A 209 -18.91 16.02 -39.94
C ALA A 209 -17.52 16.67 -39.89
N PHE A 210 -16.63 16.20 -39.02
CA PHE A 210 -15.27 16.71 -38.91
C PHE A 210 -14.45 16.52 -40.19
N GLN A 211 -14.58 15.38 -40.87
CA GLN A 211 -13.93 15.16 -42.17
C GLN A 211 -14.35 16.18 -43.23
N SER A 212 -15.60 16.65 -43.16
CA SER A 212 -16.13 17.66 -44.09
C SER A 212 -15.78 19.11 -43.72
N PHE A 213 -15.47 19.36 -42.45
CA PHE A 213 -15.09 20.65 -41.88
C PHE A 213 -13.73 21.11 -42.41
N HIS A 214 -13.51 22.43 -42.57
CA HIS A 214 -12.30 22.96 -43.22
C HIS A 214 -11.00 22.57 -42.52
N VAL A 215 -11.02 22.44 -41.18
CA VAL A 215 -9.87 21.96 -40.40
C VAL A 215 -9.58 20.50 -40.71
N GLY A 216 -10.60 19.64 -40.76
CA GLY A 216 -10.44 18.23 -41.09
C GLY A 216 -9.96 18.00 -42.53
N LYS A 217 -10.50 18.75 -43.49
CA LYS A 217 -10.02 18.75 -44.89
C LYS A 217 -8.56 19.16 -45.00
N ARG A 218 -8.17 20.26 -44.34
CA ARG A 218 -6.78 20.74 -44.34
C ARG A 218 -5.83 19.71 -43.75
N LEU A 219 -6.22 19.10 -42.63
CA LEU A 219 -5.44 18.02 -42.01
C LEU A 219 -5.30 16.82 -42.96
N GLN A 220 -6.37 16.47 -43.68
CA GLN A 220 -6.33 15.38 -44.67
C GLN A 220 -5.41 15.71 -45.85
N ASP A 221 -5.42 16.95 -46.33
CA ASP A 221 -4.51 17.43 -47.39
C ASP A 221 -3.05 17.43 -46.90
N ASP A 222 -2.80 17.91 -45.68
CA ASP A 222 -1.46 17.93 -45.07
C ASP A 222 -0.92 16.49 -44.87
N LEU A 223 -1.75 15.56 -44.40
CA LEU A 223 -1.40 14.14 -44.26
C LEU A 223 -1.23 13.43 -45.61
N ALA A 224 -1.91 13.88 -46.66
CA ALA A 224 -1.74 13.37 -48.02
C ALA A 224 -0.42 13.83 -48.65
N THR A 225 0.16 14.94 -48.19
CA THR A 225 1.51 15.35 -48.61
C THR A 225 2.57 14.48 -47.92
N PRO A 226 3.37 13.70 -48.66
CA PRO A 226 4.39 12.86 -48.05
C PRO A 226 5.48 13.70 -47.40
N PHE A 227 5.80 13.37 -46.14
CA PHE A 227 6.83 14.08 -45.36
C PHE A 227 8.21 13.99 -46.04
N ASP A 228 8.83 15.15 -46.28
CA ASP A 228 10.16 15.24 -46.90
C ASP A 228 11.25 14.78 -45.92
N LYS A 229 11.74 13.55 -46.10
CA LYS A 229 12.80 12.93 -45.28
C LYS A 229 14.11 13.73 -45.28
N ASN A 230 14.33 14.62 -46.24
CA ASN A 230 15.55 15.43 -46.30
C ASN A 230 15.53 16.61 -45.30
N ARG A 231 14.36 16.96 -44.76
CA ARG A 231 14.22 17.98 -43.70
C ARG A 231 14.44 17.43 -42.28
N SER A 232 14.41 16.11 -42.11
CA SER A 232 14.69 15.49 -40.81
C SER A 232 16.19 15.25 -40.63
N ASP A 233 16.76 15.82 -39.57
CA ASP A 233 18.10 15.50 -39.10
C ASP A 233 18.21 13.97 -38.86
N PRO A 234 19.12 13.23 -39.51
CA PRO A 234 19.27 11.78 -39.33
C PRO A 234 19.57 11.35 -37.88
N THR A 235 19.97 12.31 -37.05
CA THR A 235 20.27 12.15 -35.62
C THR A 235 19.03 12.18 -34.71
N LEU A 236 17.84 12.53 -35.23
CA LEU A 236 16.59 12.61 -34.45
C LEU A 236 16.06 11.25 -33.98
N LEU A 237 16.29 10.18 -34.75
CA LEU A 237 15.94 8.81 -34.37
C LEU A 237 17.15 8.16 -33.69
N THR A 238 17.15 8.14 -32.36
CA THR A 238 18.23 7.53 -31.59
C THR A 238 18.30 6.03 -31.89
N THR A 239 19.41 5.55 -32.41
CA THR A 239 19.62 4.11 -32.70
C THR A 239 20.04 3.30 -31.47
N LYS A 240 20.28 3.96 -30.33
CA LYS A 240 20.71 3.34 -29.07
C LYS A 240 19.57 3.36 -28.06
N ASN A 241 19.34 2.22 -27.41
CA ASN A 241 18.29 2.06 -26.38
C ASN A 241 18.55 2.89 -25.11
N TYR A 242 19.79 3.31 -24.84
CA TYR A 242 20.16 4.06 -23.64
C TYR A 242 20.99 5.30 -24.02
N GLY A 243 20.63 6.45 -23.43
CA GLY A 243 21.25 7.75 -23.75
C GLY A 243 22.61 8.01 -23.09
N VAL A 244 23.05 7.14 -22.18
CA VAL A 244 24.24 7.32 -21.32
C VAL A 244 25.14 6.09 -21.44
N ASN A 245 26.45 6.25 -21.23
CA ASN A 245 27.38 5.13 -21.31
C ASN A 245 27.11 4.08 -20.22
N LYS A 246 27.39 2.80 -20.51
CA LYS A 246 27.16 1.67 -19.59
C LYS A 246 27.83 1.88 -18.22
N MET A 247 29.03 2.46 -18.18
CA MET A 247 29.76 2.70 -16.93
C MET A 247 29.11 3.77 -16.05
N GLU A 248 28.57 4.83 -16.66
CA GLU A 248 27.87 5.89 -15.95
C GLU A 248 26.53 5.40 -15.40
N LEU A 249 25.82 4.53 -16.14
CA LEU A 249 24.62 3.85 -15.63
C LEU A 249 24.92 3.01 -14.39
N ILE A 250 26.01 2.23 -14.40
CA ILE A 250 26.46 1.47 -13.22
C ILE A 250 26.75 2.42 -12.06
N LYS A 251 27.50 3.50 -12.30
CA LYS A 251 27.86 4.47 -11.26
C LYS A 251 26.61 5.11 -10.63
N ALA A 252 25.65 5.52 -11.45
CA ALA A 252 24.39 6.10 -10.97
C ALA A 252 23.57 5.11 -10.13
N CYS A 253 23.40 3.88 -10.60
CA CYS A 253 22.69 2.84 -9.84
C CYS A 253 23.43 2.43 -8.56
N PHE A 254 24.76 2.46 -8.56
CA PHE A 254 25.58 2.23 -7.37
C PHE A 254 25.37 3.32 -6.31
N SER A 255 25.40 4.59 -6.73
CA SER A 255 25.10 5.72 -5.83
C SER A 255 23.67 5.66 -5.29
N LYS A 256 22.69 5.31 -6.13
CA LYS A 256 21.29 5.12 -5.73
C LYS A 256 21.15 4.04 -4.67
N GLU A 257 21.73 2.86 -4.89
CA GLU A 257 21.61 1.74 -3.96
C GLU A 257 22.31 2.05 -2.62
N LEU A 258 23.51 2.66 -2.66
CA LEU A 258 24.21 3.10 -1.45
C LEU A 258 23.37 4.11 -0.63
N LEU A 259 22.70 5.06 -1.30
CA LEU A 259 21.81 6.01 -0.65
C LEU A 259 20.59 5.31 0.00
N LEU A 260 19.98 4.35 -0.70
CA LEU A 260 18.86 3.56 -0.18
C LEU A 260 19.26 2.70 1.02
N MET A 261 20.47 2.15 1.02
CA MET A 261 21.02 1.41 2.16
C MET A 261 21.26 2.33 3.36
N LYS A 262 21.81 3.54 3.15
CA LYS A 262 22.00 4.54 4.21
C LYS A 262 20.67 4.99 4.83
N ARG A 263 19.67 5.28 3.99
CA ARG A 263 18.32 5.68 4.42
C ARG A 263 17.58 4.56 5.16
N ASN A 264 17.78 3.30 4.78
CA ASN A 264 17.23 2.12 5.46
C ASN A 264 18.19 1.45 6.44
N SER A 265 19.21 2.19 6.92
CA SER A 265 20.25 1.66 7.81
C SER A 265 19.70 1.02 9.08
N PHE A 266 18.56 1.49 9.58
CA PHE A 266 17.86 0.88 10.72
C PHE A 266 17.65 -0.62 10.55
N ILE A 267 17.25 -1.09 9.36
CA ILE A 267 16.99 -2.51 9.08
C ILE A 267 18.29 -3.32 9.20
N TYR A 268 19.38 -2.82 8.61
CA TYR A 268 20.69 -3.46 8.66
C TYR A 268 21.28 -3.46 10.08
N ILE A 269 21.15 -2.36 10.82
CA ILE A 269 21.60 -2.26 12.22
C ILE A 269 20.83 -3.24 13.09
N PHE A 270 19.51 -3.30 12.95
CA PHE A 270 18.68 -4.23 13.71
C PHE A 270 19.01 -5.70 13.40
N LYS A 271 19.27 -6.02 12.13
CA LYS A 271 19.77 -7.34 11.70
C LYS A 271 21.13 -7.68 12.34
N LEU A 272 22.08 -6.73 12.38
CA LEU A 272 23.39 -6.93 13.02
C LEU A 272 23.25 -7.19 14.53
N ILE A 273 22.42 -6.42 15.22
CA ILE A 273 22.13 -6.63 16.65
C ILE A 273 21.54 -8.03 16.87
N GLN A 274 20.56 -8.41 16.05
CA GLN A 274 19.94 -9.73 16.11
C GLN A 274 20.95 -10.87 15.89
N LEU A 275 21.86 -10.72 14.93
CA LEU A 275 22.92 -11.69 14.68
C LEU A 275 23.91 -11.80 15.85
N VAL A 276 24.32 -10.68 16.46
CA VAL A 276 25.21 -10.66 17.64
C VAL A 276 24.54 -11.33 18.83
N VAL A 277 23.27 -11.04 19.10
CA VAL A 277 22.50 -11.70 20.17
C VAL A 277 22.48 -13.22 19.95
N MET A 278 22.21 -13.66 18.72
CA MET A 278 22.22 -15.09 18.39
C MET A 278 23.62 -15.72 18.47
N ALA A 279 24.67 -14.98 18.13
CA ALA A 279 26.06 -15.42 18.29
C ALA A 279 26.39 -15.65 19.77
N VAL A 280 26.02 -14.72 20.65
CA VAL A 280 26.21 -14.84 22.11
C VAL A 280 25.43 -16.02 22.68
N ILE A 281 24.17 -16.21 22.27
CA ILE A 281 23.37 -17.37 22.68
C ILE A 281 24.03 -18.67 22.20
N GLY A 282 24.45 -18.73 20.93
CA GLY A 282 25.17 -19.87 20.38
C GLY A 282 26.45 -20.19 21.14
N SER A 283 27.29 -19.19 21.40
CA SER A 283 28.55 -19.33 22.16
C SER A 283 28.34 -19.87 23.57
N THR A 284 27.28 -19.41 24.25
CA THR A 284 26.99 -19.82 25.64
C THR A 284 26.31 -21.18 25.74
N VAL A 285 25.61 -21.62 24.68
CA VAL A 285 25.07 -23.00 24.59
C VAL A 285 26.18 -24.00 24.31
N PHE A 286 27.09 -23.67 23.40
CA PHE A 286 28.22 -24.54 23.01
C PHE A 286 29.50 -24.17 23.77
N LEU A 287 29.41 -23.75 25.03
CA LEU A 287 30.55 -23.23 25.77
C LEU A 287 31.68 -24.27 25.87
N ARG A 288 32.91 -23.87 25.56
CA ARG A 288 34.11 -24.75 25.52
C ARG A 288 34.26 -25.66 26.74
N THR A 289 33.87 -25.23 27.94
CA THR A 289 34.00 -26.02 29.17
C THR A 289 33.11 -27.27 29.20
N GLU A 290 31.97 -27.23 28.51
CA GLU A 290 31.01 -28.35 28.41
C GLU A 290 31.26 -29.21 27.15
N MET A 291 32.11 -28.75 26.22
CA MET A 291 32.41 -29.41 24.94
C MET A 291 33.64 -30.32 25.08
N HIS A 292 33.44 -31.55 25.54
CA HIS A 292 34.49 -32.55 25.61
C HIS A 292 34.88 -33.07 24.22
N LYS A 293 36.14 -33.48 24.01
CA LYS A 293 36.63 -34.05 22.73
C LYS A 293 37.14 -35.47 22.94
N LYS A 294 36.40 -36.32 23.65
CA LYS A 294 36.87 -37.66 24.06
C LYS A 294 36.12 -38.80 23.37
N THR A 295 34.89 -38.58 22.94
CA THR A 295 34.04 -39.62 22.36
C THR A 295 33.51 -39.21 20.99
N PRO A 296 33.15 -40.18 20.12
CA PRO A 296 32.48 -39.87 18.86
C PRO A 296 31.15 -39.11 19.07
N THR A 297 30.45 -39.37 20.18
CA THR A 297 29.22 -38.65 20.54
C THR A 297 29.44 -37.19 20.85
N ASP A 298 30.60 -36.82 21.42
CA ASP A 298 30.92 -35.40 21.65
C ASP A 298 31.25 -34.68 20.32
N GLY A 299 31.84 -35.42 19.35
CA GLY A 299 32.04 -34.94 17.98
C GLY A 299 30.73 -34.59 17.26
N ILE A 300 29.64 -35.33 17.51
CA ILE A 300 28.32 -35.02 16.94
C ILE A 300 27.79 -33.67 17.47
N VAL A 301 27.97 -33.37 18.76
CA VAL A 301 27.53 -32.09 19.33
C VAL A 301 28.35 -30.92 18.77
N GLN A 302 29.68 -31.08 18.58
CA GLN A 302 30.52 -30.07 17.95
C GLN A 302 30.13 -29.85 16.47
N MET A 303 29.80 -30.92 15.75
CA MET A 303 29.27 -30.85 14.38
C MET A 303 27.93 -30.11 14.35
N GLY A 304 27.09 -30.29 15.37
CA GLY A 304 25.85 -29.53 15.58
C GLY A 304 26.08 -28.01 15.73
N ALA A 305 27.16 -27.59 16.40
CA ALA A 305 27.55 -26.18 16.51
C ALA A 305 27.94 -25.57 15.16
N VAL A 306 28.71 -26.31 14.36
CA VAL A 306 29.07 -25.93 12.99
C VAL A 306 27.82 -25.83 12.11
N PHE A 307 26.96 -26.84 12.18
CA PHE A 307 25.69 -26.87 11.46
C PHE A 307 24.79 -25.67 11.82
N PHE A 308 24.69 -25.34 13.10
CA PHE A 308 23.94 -24.17 13.57
C PHE A 308 24.50 -22.87 12.99
N SER A 309 25.83 -22.73 12.89
CA SER A 309 26.46 -21.56 12.27
C SER A 309 26.12 -21.44 10.77
N VAL A 310 26.24 -22.53 10.01
CA VAL A 310 25.87 -22.55 8.58
C VAL A 310 24.38 -22.25 8.41
N PHE A 311 23.54 -22.82 9.26
CA PHE A 311 22.10 -22.57 9.28
C PHE A 311 21.77 -21.09 9.48
N MET A 312 22.40 -20.41 10.45
CA MET A 312 22.14 -19.00 10.73
C MET A 312 22.47 -18.10 9.53
N PHE A 313 23.58 -18.35 8.83
CA PHE A 313 23.93 -17.59 7.63
C PHE A 313 23.08 -17.95 6.42
N MET A 314 22.63 -19.20 6.31
CA MET A 314 21.67 -19.57 5.27
C MET A 314 20.31 -18.89 5.51
N PHE A 315 19.78 -18.91 6.72
CA PHE A 315 18.49 -18.27 7.06
C PHE A 315 18.53 -16.73 7.01
N SER A 316 19.69 -16.13 7.28
CA SER A 316 19.89 -14.67 7.17
C SER A 316 19.50 -14.11 5.79
N GLY A 317 19.73 -14.88 4.73
CA GLY A 317 19.37 -14.47 3.36
C GLY A 317 17.86 -14.38 3.11
N LEU A 318 17.00 -14.99 3.93
CA LEU A 318 15.54 -14.91 3.78
C LEU A 318 15.02 -13.47 3.92
N LEU A 319 15.78 -12.58 4.56
CA LEU A 319 15.45 -11.15 4.65
C LEU A 319 15.58 -10.42 3.30
N GLU A 320 16.48 -10.86 2.41
CA GLU A 320 16.67 -10.27 1.07
C GLU A 320 15.45 -10.49 0.18
N LEU A 321 14.71 -11.58 0.42
CA LEU A 321 13.46 -11.90 -0.26
C LEU A 321 12.43 -10.78 -0.09
N ALA A 322 12.20 -10.38 1.17
CA ALA A 322 11.26 -9.33 1.52
C ALA A 322 11.64 -7.96 0.93
N MET A 323 12.94 -7.64 0.94
CA MET A 323 13.46 -6.36 0.43
C MET A 323 13.38 -6.28 -1.10
N THR A 324 13.70 -7.38 -1.78
CA THR A 324 13.64 -7.46 -3.25
C THR A 324 12.20 -7.41 -3.75
N GLY A 325 11.29 -8.16 -3.11
CA GLY A 325 9.87 -8.21 -3.48
C GLY A 325 9.20 -6.84 -3.55
N LEU A 326 9.47 -5.95 -2.59
CA LEU A 326 8.89 -4.59 -2.58
C LEU A 326 9.50 -3.65 -3.62
N ARG A 327 10.72 -3.91 -4.09
CA ARG A 327 11.42 -3.07 -5.08
C ARG A 327 11.08 -3.45 -6.51
N LEU A 328 10.62 -4.69 -6.74
CA LEU A 328 10.30 -5.22 -8.06
C LEU A 328 9.30 -4.36 -8.86
N PRO A 329 8.19 -3.86 -8.30
CA PRO A 329 7.25 -3.05 -9.08
C PRO A 329 7.88 -1.76 -9.64
N VAL A 330 8.70 -1.08 -8.84
CA VAL A 330 9.42 0.14 -9.27
C VAL A 330 10.51 -0.22 -10.29
N PHE A 331 11.18 -1.36 -10.11
CA PHE A 331 12.16 -1.86 -11.07
C PHE A 331 11.52 -2.14 -12.44
N PHE A 332 10.39 -2.86 -12.49
CA PHE A 332 9.71 -3.15 -13.76
C PHE A 332 9.29 -1.86 -14.47
N LYS A 333 8.70 -0.90 -13.74
CA LYS A 333 8.38 0.43 -14.28
C LYS A 333 9.61 1.12 -14.91
N GLN A 334 10.75 1.12 -14.22
CA GLN A 334 11.98 1.78 -14.71
C GLN A 334 12.63 1.02 -15.87
N ARG A 335 12.59 -0.31 -15.85
CA ARG A 335 13.09 -1.18 -16.93
C ARG A 335 12.29 -0.96 -18.21
N ASP A 336 10.96 -0.98 -18.10
CA ASP A 336 10.05 -0.86 -19.25
C ASP A 336 10.11 0.54 -19.86
N ASN A 337 10.39 1.57 -19.06
CA ASN A 337 10.72 2.93 -19.51
C ASN A 337 12.17 3.12 -19.99
N LEU A 338 12.96 2.04 -20.13
CA LEU A 338 14.34 2.05 -20.62
C LEU A 338 15.31 2.94 -19.81
N PHE A 339 15.09 3.11 -18.50
CA PHE A 339 16.02 3.88 -17.65
C PHE A 339 17.38 3.20 -17.55
N TYR A 340 17.39 1.88 -17.35
CA TYR A 340 18.60 1.06 -17.30
C TYR A 340 18.25 -0.42 -17.57
N PRO A 341 19.18 -1.22 -18.07
CA PRO A 341 18.98 -2.66 -18.24
C PRO A 341 19.06 -3.39 -16.89
N ALA A 342 18.47 -4.59 -16.80
CA ALA A 342 18.39 -5.37 -15.55
C ALA A 342 19.75 -5.65 -14.88
N TRP A 343 20.81 -5.86 -15.65
CA TRP A 343 22.16 -6.13 -15.11
C TRP A 343 22.77 -4.92 -14.38
N VAL A 344 22.40 -3.69 -14.76
CA VAL A 344 22.82 -2.45 -14.07
C VAL A 344 22.14 -2.31 -12.70
N TYR A 345 20.97 -2.93 -12.52
CA TYR A 345 20.32 -3.03 -11.22
C TYR A 345 20.90 -4.17 -10.37
N ALA A 346 21.05 -5.37 -10.96
CA ALA A 346 21.46 -6.56 -10.22
C ALA A 346 22.91 -6.50 -9.69
N LEU A 347 23.84 -5.94 -10.46
CA LEU A 347 25.26 -5.90 -10.09
C LEU A 347 25.56 -5.01 -8.86
N PRO A 348 25.12 -3.74 -8.79
CA PRO A 348 25.36 -2.91 -7.61
C PRO A 348 24.77 -3.51 -6.33
N THR A 349 23.56 -4.06 -6.38
CA THR A 349 22.93 -4.72 -5.24
C THR A 349 23.76 -5.91 -4.74
N TRP A 350 24.37 -6.68 -5.65
CA TRP A 350 25.26 -7.76 -5.25
C TRP A 350 26.57 -7.25 -4.63
N ILE A 351 27.26 -6.32 -5.31
CA ILE A 351 28.59 -5.85 -4.90
C ILE A 351 28.53 -5.10 -3.55
N LEU A 352 27.51 -4.27 -3.33
CA LEU A 352 27.33 -3.52 -2.08
C LEU A 352 27.04 -4.41 -0.87
N ASN A 353 26.49 -5.60 -1.09
CA ASN A 353 26.25 -6.56 -0.02
C ASN A 353 27.52 -7.32 0.41
N ILE A 354 28.58 -7.34 -0.40
CA ILE A 354 29.83 -8.06 -0.07
C ILE A 354 30.45 -7.52 1.23
N PRO A 355 30.75 -6.20 1.37
CA PRO A 355 31.32 -5.66 2.61
C PRO A 355 30.45 -5.93 3.85
N ILE A 356 29.12 -5.90 3.70
CA ILE A 356 28.19 -6.17 4.80
C ILE A 356 28.31 -7.63 5.25
N SER A 357 28.41 -8.58 4.33
CA SER A 357 28.63 -9.99 4.70
C SER A 357 29.96 -10.21 5.42
N PHE A 358 31.02 -9.48 5.06
CA PHE A 358 32.28 -9.54 5.83
C PHE A 358 32.09 -9.07 7.27
N ILE A 359 31.37 -7.97 7.49
CA ILE A 359 31.07 -7.44 8.83
C ILE A 359 30.20 -8.42 9.62
N GLU A 360 29.11 -8.92 9.03
CA GLU A 360 28.19 -9.88 9.67
C GLU A 360 28.93 -11.15 10.13
N VAL A 361 29.76 -11.72 9.25
CA VAL A 361 30.51 -12.94 9.56
C VAL A 361 31.63 -12.65 10.55
N ALA A 362 32.28 -11.49 10.49
CA ALA A 362 33.35 -11.14 11.43
C ALA A 362 32.81 -11.08 12.85
N LEU A 363 31.68 -10.39 13.05
CA LEU A 363 31.02 -10.30 14.35
C LEU A 363 30.60 -11.69 14.87
N TRP A 364 30.09 -12.56 14.01
CA TRP A 364 29.73 -13.93 14.40
C TRP A 364 30.95 -14.76 14.81
N VAL A 365 31.95 -14.85 13.94
CA VAL A 365 33.09 -15.76 14.12
C VAL A 365 33.97 -15.33 15.29
N VAL A 366 34.19 -14.02 15.48
CA VAL A 366 34.94 -13.50 16.63
C VAL A 366 34.30 -13.91 17.96
N VAL A 367 32.97 -13.85 18.05
CA VAL A 367 32.22 -14.21 19.27
C VAL A 367 32.11 -15.73 19.46
N THR A 368 31.97 -16.49 18.37
CA THR A 368 31.64 -17.92 18.44
C THR A 368 32.85 -18.84 18.41
N TYR A 369 33.87 -18.56 17.60
CA TYR A 369 34.89 -19.55 17.27
C TYR A 369 35.64 -20.09 18.50
N TYR A 370 36.24 -19.18 19.29
CA TYR A 370 36.99 -19.57 20.49
C TYR A 370 36.07 -19.97 21.64
N ALA A 371 34.89 -19.33 21.76
CA ALA A 371 33.92 -19.63 22.80
C ALA A 371 33.35 -21.06 22.66
N MET A 372 33.16 -21.52 21.42
CA MET A 372 32.67 -22.86 21.11
C MET A 372 33.73 -23.97 21.25
N GLY A 373 34.98 -23.62 21.56
CA GLY A 373 36.06 -24.60 21.71
C GLY A 373 36.52 -25.24 20.40
N LEU A 374 36.33 -24.56 19.26
CA LEU A 374 36.91 -24.97 17.97
C LEU A 374 38.44 -24.92 18.01
N ASP A 375 39.09 -25.57 17.04
CA ASP A 375 40.55 -25.69 17.01
C ASP A 375 41.23 -24.30 16.95
N PRO A 376 42.14 -23.95 17.89
CA PRO A 376 42.61 -22.57 18.09
C PRO A 376 43.57 -22.04 16.99
N ASP A 377 43.82 -22.81 15.93
CA ASP A 377 44.69 -22.40 14.83
C ASP A 377 44.13 -21.21 14.01
N ILE A 378 44.99 -20.22 13.74
CA ILE A 378 44.60 -19.00 13.02
C ILE A 378 44.26 -19.25 11.55
N PHE A 379 44.90 -20.22 10.90
CA PHE A 379 44.58 -20.55 9.51
C PHE A 379 43.23 -21.25 9.41
N ARG A 380 42.88 -22.13 10.37
CA ARG A 380 41.55 -22.74 10.45
C ARG A 380 40.46 -21.72 10.75
N PHE A 381 40.74 -20.74 11.60
CA PHE A 381 39.86 -19.59 11.84
C PHE A 381 39.57 -18.83 10.54
N LEU A 382 40.61 -18.42 9.80
CA LEU A 382 40.46 -17.69 8.54
C LEU A 382 39.74 -18.52 7.47
N LYS A 383 39.99 -19.84 7.45
CA LYS A 383 39.33 -20.77 6.55
C LYS A 383 37.82 -20.89 6.82
N GLN A 384 37.40 -20.92 8.08
CA GLN A 384 35.98 -20.93 8.46
C GLN A 384 35.33 -19.57 8.19
N PHE A 385 36.04 -18.47 8.48
CA PHE A 385 35.58 -17.12 8.16
C PHE A 385 35.26 -16.96 6.66
N LEU A 386 36.19 -17.38 5.79
CA LEU A 386 35.99 -17.34 4.33
C LEU A 386 34.76 -18.15 3.89
N LEU A 387 34.59 -19.38 4.39
CA LEU A 387 33.46 -20.24 4.02
C LEU A 387 32.11 -19.65 4.46
N LEU A 388 32.04 -19.04 5.64
CA LEU A 388 30.82 -18.40 6.12
C LEU A 388 30.49 -17.13 5.33
N VAL A 389 31.49 -16.34 4.90
CA VAL A 389 31.28 -15.20 3.97
C VAL A 389 30.70 -15.68 2.64
N LEU A 390 31.28 -16.73 2.05
CA LEU A 390 30.78 -17.31 0.79
C LEU A 390 29.38 -17.90 0.97
N THR A 391 29.10 -18.53 2.10
CA THR A 391 27.76 -19.08 2.41
C THR A 391 26.71 -17.97 2.51
N ASN A 392 27.03 -16.86 3.19
CA ASN A 392 26.12 -15.72 3.32
C ASN A 392 25.83 -15.08 1.94
N GLN A 393 26.88 -14.87 1.13
CA GLN A 393 26.75 -14.33 -0.23
C GLN A 393 25.93 -15.25 -1.15
N MET A 394 26.16 -16.55 -1.08
CA MET A 394 25.40 -17.56 -1.84
C MET A 394 23.92 -17.56 -1.42
N SER A 395 23.64 -17.55 -0.12
CA SER A 395 22.27 -17.47 0.41
C SER A 395 21.56 -16.20 -0.10
N SER A 396 22.22 -15.04 0.01
CA SER A 396 21.67 -13.76 -0.45
C SER A 396 21.41 -13.73 -1.96
N ALA A 397 22.22 -14.42 -2.76
CA ALA A 397 21.99 -14.57 -4.20
C ALA A 397 20.80 -15.49 -4.50
N LEU A 398 20.67 -16.60 -3.76
CA LEU A 398 19.56 -17.55 -3.90
C LEU A 398 18.21 -16.88 -3.63
N PHE A 399 18.08 -16.15 -2.52
CA PHE A 399 16.78 -15.52 -2.17
C PHE A 399 16.42 -14.33 -3.05
N ARG A 400 17.41 -13.61 -3.62
CA ARG A 400 17.15 -12.60 -4.65
C ARG A 400 16.59 -13.23 -5.93
N LEU A 401 17.18 -14.35 -6.38
CA LEU A 401 16.65 -15.11 -7.52
C LEU A 401 15.23 -15.62 -7.24
N VAL A 402 14.99 -16.20 -6.06
CA VAL A 402 13.65 -16.68 -5.66
C VAL A 402 12.63 -15.54 -5.68
N ALA A 403 12.99 -14.34 -5.21
CA ALA A 403 12.15 -13.14 -5.29
C ALA A 403 11.86 -12.72 -6.74
N ALA A 404 12.87 -12.71 -7.60
CA ALA A 404 12.71 -12.36 -9.01
C ALA A 404 11.82 -13.37 -9.77
N LEU A 405 11.89 -14.66 -9.44
CA LEU A 405 11.03 -15.70 -10.03
C LEU A 405 9.59 -15.63 -9.52
N GLY A 406 9.45 -15.47 -8.19
CA GLY A 406 8.17 -15.49 -7.49
C GLY A 406 7.29 -14.28 -7.82
N ARG A 407 7.86 -13.08 -7.95
CA ARG A 407 7.21 -11.77 -8.28
C ARG A 407 6.11 -11.30 -7.31
N GLU A 408 5.39 -12.21 -6.68
CA GLU A 408 4.40 -12.00 -5.61
C GLU A 408 4.92 -12.58 -4.28
N MET A 409 4.66 -11.89 -3.17
CA MET A 409 5.32 -12.17 -1.88
C MET A 409 4.96 -13.55 -1.31
N THR A 410 3.70 -13.99 -1.46
CA THR A 410 3.21 -15.26 -0.91
C THR A 410 3.81 -16.46 -1.65
N VAL A 411 3.80 -16.41 -2.98
CA VAL A 411 4.47 -17.39 -3.85
C VAL A 411 5.97 -17.42 -3.56
N THR A 412 6.59 -16.25 -3.42
CA THR A 412 8.03 -16.15 -3.14
C THR A 412 8.41 -16.79 -1.80
N ASN A 413 7.69 -16.48 -0.72
CA ASN A 413 7.94 -17.08 0.60
C ASN A 413 7.79 -18.61 0.57
N THR A 414 6.79 -19.09 -0.15
CA THR A 414 6.54 -20.53 -0.30
C THR A 414 7.67 -21.22 -1.07
N LEU A 415 8.08 -20.65 -2.20
CA LEU A 415 9.20 -21.15 -3.01
C LEU A 415 10.52 -21.14 -2.22
N ALA A 416 10.74 -20.10 -1.40
CA ALA A 416 11.90 -19.98 -0.54
C ALA A 416 11.96 -21.06 0.54
N SER A 417 10.86 -21.33 1.23
CA SER A 417 10.77 -22.43 2.20
C SER A 417 11.00 -23.79 1.54
N PHE A 418 10.47 -23.99 0.33
CA PHE A 418 10.71 -25.19 -0.46
C PHE A 418 12.19 -25.36 -0.83
N CYS A 419 12.84 -24.33 -1.36
CA CYS A 419 14.27 -24.37 -1.67
C CYS A 419 15.12 -24.65 -0.43
N LEU A 420 14.86 -23.93 0.67
CA LEU A 420 15.55 -24.12 1.95
C LEU A 420 15.43 -25.55 2.46
N LEU A 421 14.24 -26.13 2.38
CA LEU A 421 13.97 -27.49 2.79
C LEU A 421 14.84 -28.50 2.04
N VAL A 422 14.91 -28.39 0.70
CA VAL A 422 15.74 -29.27 -0.15
C VAL A 422 17.21 -29.14 0.23
N LEU A 423 17.70 -27.90 0.36
CA LEU A 423 19.10 -27.63 0.70
C LEU A 423 19.49 -28.17 2.07
N PHE A 424 18.59 -27.99 3.05
CA PHE A 424 18.80 -28.39 4.43
C PHE A 424 18.73 -29.90 4.61
N ALA A 425 17.73 -30.56 4.04
CA ALA A 425 17.58 -32.02 4.17
C ALA A 425 18.78 -32.75 3.53
N ASN A 426 19.37 -32.18 2.48
CA ASN A 426 20.50 -32.74 1.75
C ASN A 426 21.87 -32.18 2.17
N CYS A 427 21.99 -31.48 3.30
CA CYS A 427 23.26 -30.88 3.73
C CYS A 427 24.30 -31.89 4.29
N GLY A 428 23.92 -33.15 4.50
CA GLY A 428 24.77 -34.19 5.09
C GLY A 428 24.64 -34.35 6.61
N TYR A 429 24.22 -33.30 7.34
CA TYR A 429 24.00 -33.38 8.78
C TYR A 429 22.65 -34.03 9.13
N VAL A 430 21.56 -33.65 8.48
CA VAL A 430 20.22 -34.20 8.79
C VAL A 430 20.08 -35.63 8.27
N LEU A 431 20.45 -35.83 7.00
CA LEU A 431 20.51 -37.12 6.34
C LEU A 431 21.96 -37.41 5.95
N SER A 432 22.50 -38.52 6.44
CA SER A 432 23.84 -38.99 6.03
C SER A 432 23.84 -39.32 4.55
N ARG A 433 24.94 -39.01 3.85
CA ARG A 433 25.13 -39.27 2.42
C ARG A 433 24.83 -40.72 2.05
N ASP A 434 25.28 -41.67 2.87
CA ASP A 434 25.15 -43.11 2.60
C ASP A 434 23.70 -43.61 2.70
N GLU A 435 22.84 -42.84 3.37
CA GLU A 435 21.42 -43.13 3.56
C GLU A 435 20.53 -42.39 2.54
N VAL A 436 21.10 -41.48 1.75
CA VAL A 436 20.39 -40.83 0.63
C VAL A 436 20.06 -41.89 -0.42
N ARG A 437 18.79 -42.00 -0.80
CA ARG A 437 18.35 -42.93 -1.84
C ARG A 437 19.06 -42.64 -3.17
N LYS A 438 19.37 -43.69 -3.93
CA LYS A 438 20.12 -43.57 -5.20
C LYS A 438 19.48 -42.59 -6.19
N TRP A 439 18.15 -42.50 -6.25
CA TRP A 439 17.44 -41.56 -7.11
C TRP A 439 17.38 -40.11 -6.59
N TRP A 440 17.74 -39.87 -5.32
CA TRP A 440 17.82 -38.54 -4.70
C TRP A 440 19.26 -38.03 -4.54
N ILE A 441 20.27 -38.83 -4.89
CA ILE A 441 21.69 -38.46 -4.69
C ILE A 441 22.09 -37.19 -5.46
N TRP A 442 21.44 -36.89 -6.59
CA TRP A 442 21.69 -35.64 -7.34
C TRP A 442 21.33 -34.39 -6.52
N ALA A 443 20.33 -34.47 -5.64
CA ALA A 443 19.94 -33.35 -4.79
C ALA A 443 20.97 -33.07 -3.69
N TYR A 444 21.72 -34.09 -3.26
CA TYR A 444 22.90 -33.93 -2.42
C TYR A 444 23.98 -33.11 -3.15
N TRP A 445 24.27 -33.46 -4.41
CA TRP A 445 25.30 -32.78 -5.21
C TRP A 445 24.93 -31.37 -5.67
N ILE A 446 23.65 -31.08 -5.88
CA ILE A 446 23.22 -29.72 -6.26
C ILE A 446 23.11 -28.78 -5.06
N SER A 447 23.21 -29.29 -3.83
CA SER A 447 23.04 -28.48 -2.61
C SER A 447 24.30 -27.68 -2.27
N PRO A 448 24.31 -26.33 -2.42
CA PRO A 448 25.41 -25.51 -1.94
C PRO A 448 25.65 -25.61 -0.42
N MET A 449 24.61 -25.91 0.36
CA MET A 449 24.73 -26.06 1.82
C MET A 449 25.57 -27.30 2.19
N MET A 450 25.51 -28.37 1.39
CA MET A 450 26.33 -29.57 1.56
C MET A 450 27.82 -29.25 1.45
N TYR A 451 28.22 -28.47 0.44
CA TYR A 451 29.61 -28.06 0.24
C TYR A 451 30.13 -27.17 1.37
N SER A 452 29.30 -26.25 1.87
CA SER A 452 29.62 -25.41 3.02
C SER A 452 29.83 -26.25 4.28
N GLN A 453 28.86 -27.12 4.60
CA GLN A 453 28.93 -27.98 5.78
C GLN A 453 30.15 -28.91 5.73
N ASN A 454 30.36 -29.63 4.62
CA ASN A 454 31.50 -30.52 4.43
C ASN A 454 32.83 -29.79 4.63
N ALA A 455 32.99 -28.61 4.02
CA ALA A 455 34.26 -27.88 4.06
C ALA A 455 34.60 -27.35 5.47
N ILE A 456 33.61 -26.86 6.24
CA ILE A 456 33.85 -26.39 7.62
C ILE A 456 34.13 -27.57 8.56
N VAL A 457 33.35 -28.64 8.44
CA VAL A 457 33.50 -29.86 9.26
C VAL A 457 34.87 -30.50 9.02
N ILE A 458 35.32 -30.63 7.78
CA ILE A 458 36.67 -31.16 7.45
C ILE A 458 37.77 -30.26 8.01
N ASN A 459 37.59 -28.93 7.93
CA ASN A 459 38.53 -27.96 8.50
C ASN A 459 38.64 -28.06 10.03
N GLU A 460 37.59 -28.43 10.75
CA GLU A 460 37.62 -28.61 12.22
C GLU A 460 38.14 -30.00 12.63
N PHE A 461 37.59 -31.08 12.08
CA PHE A 461 37.89 -32.45 12.55
C PHE A 461 39.26 -32.98 12.09
N LEU A 462 39.90 -32.35 11.11
CA LEU A 462 41.32 -32.58 10.81
C LEU A 462 42.27 -31.72 11.68
N GLY A 463 41.74 -31.05 12.71
CA GLY A 463 42.46 -30.24 13.70
C GLY A 463 43.38 -31.05 14.61
N GLU A 464 44.34 -30.37 15.24
CA GLU A 464 45.22 -31.00 16.23
C GLU A 464 44.42 -31.49 17.45
N SER A 465 43.37 -30.76 17.82
CA SER A 465 42.50 -31.10 18.94
C SER A 465 41.72 -32.41 18.78
N TRP A 466 41.56 -32.92 17.55
CA TRP A 466 40.90 -34.18 17.22
C TRP A 466 41.88 -35.30 16.80
N ASN A 467 43.19 -35.04 16.91
CA ASN A 467 44.27 -35.89 16.40
C ASN A 467 44.75 -36.96 17.39
N HIS A 468 43.85 -37.55 18.18
CA HIS A 468 44.15 -38.65 19.10
C HIS A 468 43.37 -39.92 18.70
N VAL A 469 43.88 -41.08 19.11
CA VAL A 469 43.35 -42.40 18.73
C VAL A 469 42.66 -43.05 19.93
N LEU A 470 41.48 -43.63 19.73
CA LEU A 470 40.74 -44.34 20.78
C LEU A 470 41.32 -45.74 21.03
N PRO A 471 41.22 -46.29 22.26
CA PRO A 471 41.56 -47.68 22.52
C PRO A 471 40.77 -48.59 21.56
N PHE A 472 41.45 -49.57 20.93
CA PHE A 472 40.87 -50.55 19.99
C PHE A 472 40.58 -50.07 18.55
N THR A 473 41.02 -48.87 18.15
CA THR A 473 40.90 -48.38 16.76
C THR A 473 42.25 -47.91 16.22
N THR A 474 42.48 -48.05 14.90
CA THR A 474 43.69 -47.56 14.20
C THR A 474 43.51 -46.17 13.57
N GLU A 475 42.29 -45.64 13.55
CA GLU A 475 41.96 -44.35 12.94
C GLU A 475 41.93 -43.21 13.98
N LYS A 476 42.27 -42.00 13.54
CA LYS A 476 42.18 -40.78 14.37
C LYS A 476 40.71 -40.48 14.71
N LEU A 477 40.45 -39.95 15.91
CA LEU A 477 39.09 -39.63 16.36
C LEU A 477 38.34 -38.73 15.37
N GLY A 478 38.99 -37.68 14.85
CA GLY A 478 38.37 -36.79 13.87
C GLY A 478 37.92 -37.51 12.59
N VAL A 479 38.71 -38.45 12.07
CA VAL A 479 38.36 -39.25 10.88
C VAL A 479 37.21 -40.21 11.19
N LEU A 480 37.22 -40.81 12.38
CA LEU A 480 36.14 -41.68 12.84
C LEU A 480 34.80 -40.92 12.93
N VAL A 481 34.82 -39.68 13.45
CA VAL A 481 33.61 -38.82 13.52
C VAL A 481 33.11 -38.47 12.12
N LEU A 482 33.99 -38.10 11.19
CA LEU A 482 33.61 -37.82 9.79
C LEU A 482 32.94 -39.03 9.12
N LYS A 483 33.56 -40.20 9.20
CA LYS A 483 33.03 -41.45 8.61
C LYS A 483 31.72 -41.89 9.26
N SER A 484 31.56 -41.68 10.57
CA SER A 484 30.33 -42.06 11.29
C SER A 484 29.07 -41.37 10.76
N ARG A 485 29.22 -40.22 10.09
CA ARG A 485 28.12 -39.42 9.56
C ARG A 485 28.17 -39.27 8.03
N GLY A 486 29.00 -40.07 7.35
CA GLY A 486 29.10 -40.08 5.88
C GLY A 486 29.77 -38.83 5.27
N PHE A 487 30.56 -38.09 6.04
CA PHE A 487 31.32 -36.92 5.57
C PHE A 487 32.63 -37.36 4.88
N PHE A 488 33.09 -36.55 3.93
CA PHE A 488 34.41 -36.76 3.31
C PHE A 488 35.53 -36.54 4.32
N SER A 489 36.65 -37.25 4.14
CA SER A 489 37.76 -37.24 5.09
C SER A 489 39.04 -36.61 4.54
N GLU A 490 39.09 -36.36 3.23
CA GLU A 490 40.26 -35.82 2.55
C GLU A 490 40.29 -34.29 2.60
N ALA A 491 41.46 -33.71 2.90
CA ALA A 491 41.61 -32.27 3.12
C ALA A 491 41.32 -31.39 1.89
N TYR A 492 41.44 -31.92 0.66
CA TYR A 492 41.23 -31.14 -0.57
C TYR A 492 39.77 -30.74 -0.77
N TRP A 493 38.82 -31.42 -0.12
CA TRP A 493 37.39 -31.08 -0.15
C TRP A 493 37.09 -29.68 0.39
N TYR A 494 37.98 -29.11 1.20
CA TYR A 494 37.90 -27.71 1.60
C TYR A 494 37.86 -26.77 0.39
N TRP A 495 38.82 -26.92 -0.53
CA TRP A 495 38.94 -26.06 -1.72
C TRP A 495 37.85 -26.34 -2.75
N ILE A 496 37.38 -27.58 -2.85
CA ILE A 496 36.18 -27.92 -3.64
C ILE A 496 34.98 -27.16 -3.09
N GLY A 497 34.81 -27.12 -1.76
CA GLY A 497 33.73 -26.36 -1.14
C GLY A 497 33.79 -24.86 -1.47
N VAL A 498 34.98 -24.25 -1.38
CA VAL A 498 35.21 -22.85 -1.76
C VAL A 498 34.85 -22.60 -3.24
N GLY A 499 35.40 -23.43 -4.15
CA GLY A 499 35.16 -23.30 -5.58
C GLY A 499 33.69 -23.48 -5.95
N ALA A 500 33.00 -24.46 -5.36
CA ALA A 500 31.58 -24.70 -5.57
C ALA A 500 30.73 -23.51 -5.12
N LEU A 501 30.97 -22.97 -3.91
CA LEU A 501 30.23 -21.81 -3.41
C LEU A 501 30.40 -20.57 -4.30
N VAL A 502 31.62 -20.29 -4.78
CA VAL A 502 31.87 -19.21 -5.74
C VAL A 502 31.12 -19.44 -7.05
N GLY A 503 31.15 -20.67 -7.57
CA GLY A 503 30.39 -21.06 -8.76
C GLY A 503 28.88 -20.82 -8.60
N PHE A 504 28.29 -21.25 -7.48
CA PHE A 504 26.88 -21.00 -7.18
C PHE A 504 26.56 -19.51 -7.09
N ILE A 505 27.41 -18.70 -6.43
CA ILE A 505 27.20 -17.24 -6.36
C ILE A 505 27.11 -16.63 -7.75
N LEU A 506 28.03 -16.98 -8.66
CA LEU A 506 28.04 -16.45 -10.02
C LEU A 506 26.81 -16.89 -10.82
N VAL A 507 26.48 -18.18 -10.77
CA VAL A 507 25.32 -18.74 -11.49
C VAL A 507 24.02 -18.13 -10.99
N LEU A 508 23.80 -18.04 -9.68
CA LEU A 508 22.57 -17.50 -9.09
C LEU A 508 22.39 -16.02 -9.41
N ASN A 509 23.45 -15.20 -9.35
CA ASN A 509 23.37 -13.79 -9.74
C ASN A 509 23.14 -13.61 -11.26
N PHE A 510 23.72 -14.47 -12.09
CA PHE A 510 23.47 -14.47 -13.52
C PHE A 510 22.01 -14.83 -13.85
N LEU A 511 21.50 -15.91 -13.25
CA LEU A 511 20.09 -16.32 -13.39
C LEU A 511 19.13 -15.24 -12.86
N ASN A 512 19.48 -14.56 -11.77
CA ASN A 512 18.68 -13.46 -11.24
C ASN A 512 18.59 -12.31 -12.26
N THR A 513 19.72 -11.97 -12.88
CA THR A 513 19.76 -10.97 -13.95
C THR A 513 18.91 -11.38 -15.15
N LEU A 514 18.96 -12.66 -15.53
CA LEU A 514 18.15 -13.23 -16.60
C LEU A 514 16.65 -13.15 -16.28
N ALA A 515 16.27 -13.56 -15.08
CA ALA A 515 14.89 -13.50 -14.60
C ALA A 515 14.32 -12.08 -14.64
N LEU A 516 15.08 -11.10 -14.13
CA LEU A 516 14.70 -9.68 -14.17
C LEU A 516 14.64 -9.10 -15.60
N THR A 517 15.38 -9.68 -16.55
CA THR A 517 15.38 -9.24 -17.95
C THR A 517 14.13 -9.72 -18.70
N TYR A 518 13.73 -10.98 -18.49
CA TYR A 518 12.69 -11.63 -19.32
C TYR A 518 11.31 -11.78 -18.66
N LEU A 519 11.21 -11.76 -17.32
CA LEU A 519 9.92 -11.91 -16.65
C LEU A 519 9.20 -10.57 -16.52
N ASN A 520 7.88 -10.58 -16.73
CA ASN A 520 6.99 -9.44 -16.52
C ASN A 520 6.22 -9.57 -15.20
N PRO A 521 5.60 -8.49 -14.68
CA PRO A 521 4.69 -8.56 -13.53
C PRO A 521 3.60 -9.62 -13.72
N LEU A 522 3.14 -10.24 -12.63
CA LEU A 522 2.10 -11.30 -12.69
C LEU A 522 0.68 -10.74 -12.84
N ASP A 523 0.44 -9.48 -12.46
CA ASP A 523 -0.89 -8.89 -12.36
C ASP A 523 -1.20 -7.96 -13.54
N GLU A 524 -1.72 -8.50 -14.64
CA GLU A 524 -2.61 -7.76 -15.55
C GLU A 524 -4.01 -8.35 -15.43
N PHE A 525 -4.73 -7.98 -14.38
CA PHE A 525 -6.17 -8.24 -14.33
C PHE A 525 -6.88 -7.11 -15.10
N GLN A 526 -7.54 -7.46 -16.20
CA GLN A 526 -8.36 -6.58 -17.03
C GLN A 526 -9.23 -5.66 -16.18
N ARG A 527 -9.17 -4.36 -16.45
CA ARG A 527 -10.13 -3.37 -15.92
C ARG A 527 -11.53 -3.86 -16.27
N VAL A 528 -12.41 -3.92 -15.27
CA VAL A 528 -13.81 -4.34 -15.44
C VAL A 528 -14.47 -3.40 -16.43
N LYS A 529 -14.76 -3.89 -17.65
CA LYS A 529 -15.65 -3.18 -18.58
C LYS A 529 -17.06 -3.20 -17.99
N SER A 530 -17.72 -2.05 -17.95
CA SER A 530 -19.11 -1.93 -17.55
C SER A 530 -20.00 -2.74 -18.51
N GLU A 531 -20.87 -3.59 -17.96
CA GLU A 531 -21.84 -4.41 -18.72
C GLU A 531 -22.89 -3.57 -19.48
N ASP A 532 -22.91 -2.24 -19.32
CA ASP A 532 -23.80 -1.34 -20.04
C ASP A 532 -23.63 -1.43 -21.58
N GLN A 533 -22.55 -2.02 -22.09
CA GLN A 533 -22.34 -2.26 -23.53
C GLN A 533 -23.04 -3.52 -24.08
N ASN A 534 -23.37 -4.52 -23.23
CA ASN A 534 -23.93 -5.78 -23.75
C ASN A 534 -25.46 -5.76 -23.90
N ASN A 535 -26.15 -4.79 -23.30
CA ASN A 535 -27.60 -4.62 -23.48
C ASN A 535 -27.95 -3.75 -24.70
N GLU A 536 -26.96 -3.22 -25.43
CA GLU A 536 -27.18 -2.36 -26.59
C GLU A 536 -27.60 -3.13 -27.87
N ASP A 537 -27.45 -4.46 -27.89
CA ASP A 537 -27.84 -5.31 -29.03
C ASP A 537 -29.24 -5.94 -28.90
N ASP A 538 -29.81 -6.06 -27.69
CA ASP A 538 -31.12 -6.71 -27.49
C ASP A 538 -32.32 -5.77 -27.72
N ASP A 539 -32.13 -4.45 -27.58
CA ASP A 539 -33.21 -3.46 -27.83
C ASP A 539 -33.38 -3.10 -29.32
N ARG A 540 -32.47 -3.54 -30.20
CA ARG A 540 -32.61 -3.38 -31.67
C ARG A 540 -33.41 -4.50 -32.33
N ASN A 541 -33.52 -5.68 -31.69
CA ASN A 541 -34.20 -6.85 -32.27
C ASN A 541 -35.59 -7.14 -31.66
N GLY A 542 -36.01 -6.38 -30.65
CA GLY A 542 -37.30 -6.57 -29.96
C GLY A 542 -38.52 -5.92 -30.62
N VAL A 543 -38.35 -5.07 -31.64
CA VAL A 543 -39.44 -4.25 -32.20
C VAL A 543 -40.21 -4.95 -33.34
N ASP A 544 -39.65 -5.99 -33.97
CA ASP A 544 -40.27 -6.65 -35.14
C ASP A 544 -40.83 -8.06 -34.88
N ALA A 545 -40.75 -8.60 -33.65
CA ALA A 545 -41.12 -10.00 -33.36
C ALA A 545 -42.40 -10.20 -32.51
N GLN A 546 -43.21 -9.16 -32.26
CA GLN A 546 -44.43 -9.27 -31.43
C GLN A 546 -45.75 -8.90 -32.12
N LEU A 547 -45.77 -8.77 -33.45
CA LEU A 547 -46.97 -8.37 -34.21
C LEU A 547 -47.84 -9.49 -34.79
N GLN A 548 -47.65 -10.78 -34.46
CA GLN A 548 -48.39 -11.86 -35.14
C GLN A 548 -49.16 -12.90 -34.32
N HIS A 549 -49.24 -12.81 -32.99
CA HIS A 549 -50.10 -13.75 -32.26
C HIS A 549 -50.79 -13.13 -31.05
N LYS A 550 -52.02 -12.66 -31.26
CA LYS A 550 -53.20 -12.93 -30.40
C LYS A 550 -54.46 -12.30 -30.99
N GLY A 551 -55.18 -13.11 -31.77
CA GLY A 551 -56.61 -12.91 -32.00
C GLY A 551 -57.42 -13.57 -30.89
N SER A 552 -58.55 -12.94 -30.56
CA SER A 552 -59.71 -13.47 -29.84
C SER A 552 -59.58 -13.68 -28.31
N ASN A 553 -59.99 -12.68 -27.53
CA ASN A 553 -61.32 -12.66 -26.91
C ASN A 553 -61.47 -11.42 -26.01
N THR A 554 -62.44 -10.59 -26.41
CA THR A 554 -63.21 -9.63 -25.63
C THR A 554 -63.76 -10.27 -24.34
N ASP A 555 -63.59 -9.61 -23.19
CA ASP A 555 -64.73 -9.09 -22.41
C ASP A 555 -64.27 -8.27 -21.18
N LEU A 556 -64.69 -6.99 -21.21
CA LEU A 556 -65.22 -6.17 -20.11
C LEU A 556 -64.45 -6.06 -18.78
N LEU A 557 -63.71 -4.97 -18.63
CA LEU A 557 -64.03 -3.88 -17.67
C LEU A 557 -63.12 -2.68 -17.93
N ARG A 558 -63.67 -1.68 -18.64
CA ARG A 558 -63.12 -0.33 -18.73
C ARG A 558 -63.45 0.39 -17.42
N THR A 559 -62.42 0.82 -16.70
CA THR A 559 -62.49 2.06 -15.92
C THR A 559 -61.33 2.93 -16.37
N GLU A 560 -61.67 4.10 -16.88
CA GLU A 560 -60.75 5.12 -17.38
C GLU A 560 -59.78 5.55 -16.28
N ALA A 561 -58.48 5.33 -16.52
CA ALA A 561 -57.42 5.98 -15.75
C ALA A 561 -56.97 7.22 -16.54
N ASP A 562 -57.42 8.36 -16.04
CA ASP A 562 -57.00 9.72 -16.32
C ASP A 562 -55.45 9.85 -16.45
N PRO A 563 -54.87 10.39 -17.54
CA PRO A 563 -53.42 10.49 -17.73
C PRO A 563 -52.72 11.46 -16.77
N ASP A 564 -53.45 12.27 -16.01
CA ASP A 564 -52.88 13.36 -15.19
C ASP A 564 -52.59 12.98 -13.73
N LYS A 565 -52.48 11.68 -13.40
CA LYS A 565 -52.03 11.21 -12.08
C LYS A 565 -50.88 10.21 -12.14
N ILE A 566 -49.78 10.59 -12.79
CA ILE A 566 -48.46 10.05 -12.40
C ILE A 566 -47.98 10.88 -11.20
N GLN A 567 -48.47 10.50 -10.03
CA GLN A 567 -48.08 11.09 -8.76
C GLN A 567 -46.60 10.75 -8.53
N TYR A 568 -45.73 11.77 -8.58
CA TYR A 568 -44.35 11.70 -8.10
C TYR A 568 -44.38 11.13 -6.68
N ARG A 569 -43.96 9.87 -6.49
CA ARG A 569 -43.62 9.36 -5.17
C ARG A 569 -42.48 10.23 -4.64
N GLU A 570 -42.73 10.97 -3.57
CA GLU A 570 -41.67 11.58 -2.77
C GLU A 570 -40.60 10.52 -2.47
N LYS A 571 -39.38 10.71 -2.98
CA LYS A 571 -38.24 9.80 -2.82
C LYS A 571 -37.74 9.81 -1.37
N GLY A 572 -38.49 9.21 -0.45
CA GLY A 572 -38.03 8.92 0.90
C GLY A 572 -37.27 7.59 0.95
N MET A 573 -36.15 7.54 1.67
CA MET A 573 -35.42 6.29 1.93
C MET A 573 -36.29 5.29 2.70
N ILE A 574 -36.16 3.98 2.45
CA ILE A 574 -36.97 2.95 3.12
C ILE A 574 -36.77 2.90 4.65
N LEU A 575 -35.59 3.30 5.12
CA LEU A 575 -35.28 3.42 6.53
C LEU A 575 -35.31 4.89 6.95
N PRO A 576 -36.20 5.28 7.90
CA PRO A 576 -36.22 6.64 8.40
C PRO A 576 -34.93 6.94 9.18
N PHE A 577 -34.45 8.18 9.10
CA PHE A 577 -33.38 8.70 9.95
C PHE A 577 -33.80 10.05 10.54
N LEU A 578 -33.24 10.40 11.69
CA LEU A 578 -33.46 11.70 12.32
C LEU A 578 -32.44 12.70 11.78
N GLN A 579 -32.92 13.87 11.37
CA GLN A 579 -32.07 14.95 10.88
C GLN A 579 -31.37 15.62 12.08
N HIS A 580 -30.04 15.71 12.05
CA HIS A 580 -29.24 16.27 13.16
C HIS A 580 -28.29 17.35 12.66
N CYS A 581 -28.24 18.48 13.37
CA CYS A 581 -27.23 19.51 13.17
C CYS A 581 -26.06 19.30 14.13
N ILE A 582 -24.88 19.79 13.75
CA ILE A 582 -23.70 19.87 14.61
C ILE A 582 -23.33 21.33 14.80
N THR A 583 -23.15 21.75 16.05
CA THR A 583 -22.66 23.08 16.42
C THR A 583 -21.34 22.94 17.16
N PHE A 584 -20.43 23.87 16.92
CA PHE A 584 -19.13 23.91 17.57
C PHE A 584 -18.78 25.35 17.93
N GLU A 585 -18.24 25.55 19.12
CA GLU A 585 -17.91 26.87 19.66
C GLU A 585 -16.50 26.90 20.22
N LYS A 586 -15.74 27.90 19.78
CA LYS A 586 -14.37 28.20 20.21
C LYS A 586 -13.46 26.97 20.20
N ILE A 587 -13.49 26.22 19.10
CA ILE A 587 -12.64 25.03 18.96
C ILE A 587 -11.18 25.46 18.81
N ILE A 588 -10.35 25.04 19.75
CA ILE A 588 -8.90 25.22 19.72
C ILE A 588 -8.27 23.83 19.69
N TYR A 589 -7.31 23.65 18.79
CA TYR A 589 -6.50 22.42 18.72
C TYR A 589 -5.03 22.76 18.71
N ALA A 590 -4.29 22.20 19.68
CA ALA A 590 -2.85 22.39 19.82
C ALA A 590 -2.12 21.06 19.94
N ILE A 591 -0.92 20.99 19.37
CA ILE A 591 0.00 19.85 19.52
C ILE A 591 1.30 20.32 20.17
N ASP A 592 2.05 19.39 20.75
CA ASP A 592 3.40 19.70 21.22
C ASP A 592 4.28 20.12 20.03
N MET A 593 5.17 21.09 20.25
CA MET A 593 6.00 21.63 19.19
C MET A 593 6.91 20.54 18.60
N PRO A 594 6.86 20.29 17.26
CA PRO A 594 7.69 19.28 16.62
C PRO A 594 9.19 19.50 16.87
N GLN A 595 9.95 18.42 17.03
CA GLN A 595 11.40 18.49 17.31
C GLN A 595 12.18 19.22 16.21
N GLU A 596 11.74 19.08 14.95
CA GLU A 596 12.31 19.76 13.78
C GLU A 596 12.17 21.29 13.88
N MET A 597 11.01 21.79 14.33
CA MET A 597 10.76 23.22 14.52
C MET A 597 11.46 23.79 15.76
N LYS A 598 11.58 23.00 16.84
CA LYS A 598 12.42 23.38 17.99
C LYS A 598 13.89 23.52 17.59
N ALA A 599 14.40 22.65 16.71
CA ALA A 599 15.76 22.75 16.17
C ALA A 599 15.97 23.99 15.28
N GLN A 600 14.90 24.52 14.67
CA GLN A 600 14.90 25.77 13.91
C GLN A 600 14.76 27.04 14.79
N GLY A 601 14.74 26.89 16.13
CA GLY A 601 14.79 28.01 17.07
C GLY A 601 13.43 28.51 17.58
N VAL A 602 12.33 27.79 17.35
CA VAL A 602 11.01 28.15 17.88
C VAL A 602 10.96 27.87 19.40
N THR A 603 10.70 28.90 20.20
CA THR A 603 10.72 28.86 21.68
C THR A 603 9.40 28.43 22.31
N GLU A 604 8.31 28.39 21.54
CA GLU A 604 6.99 27.98 22.04
C GLU A 604 6.93 26.46 22.27
N ASP A 605 6.22 26.05 23.33
CA ASP A 605 6.06 24.63 23.66
C ASP A 605 4.95 23.93 22.88
N ARG A 606 3.97 24.69 22.38
CA ARG A 606 2.79 24.15 21.68
C ARG A 606 2.56 24.87 20.36
N LEU A 607 2.31 24.09 19.30
CA LEU A 607 1.86 24.60 18.02
C LEU A 607 0.33 24.57 17.97
N VAL A 608 -0.29 25.75 17.93
CA VAL A 608 -1.75 25.88 17.78
C VAL A 608 -2.09 25.78 16.30
N LEU A 609 -2.90 24.80 15.94
CA LEU A 609 -3.31 24.52 14.56
C LEU A 609 -4.71 25.04 14.22
N LEU A 610 -5.58 25.18 15.22
CA LEU A 610 -6.92 25.78 15.09
C LEU A 610 -7.11 26.81 16.21
N ARG A 611 -7.61 28.01 15.88
CA ARG A 611 -7.71 29.14 16.81
C ARG A 611 -9.16 29.61 16.95
N GLY A 612 -9.92 28.99 17.84
CA GLY A 612 -11.21 29.51 18.30
C GLY A 612 -12.36 29.41 17.28
N ILE A 613 -12.33 28.41 16.41
CA ILE A 613 -13.29 28.21 15.31
C ILE A 613 -14.73 28.00 15.85
N THR A 614 -15.72 28.66 15.25
CA THR A 614 -17.13 28.66 15.70
C THR A 614 -18.10 28.60 14.51
N GLY A 615 -18.99 27.61 14.51
CA GLY A 615 -19.95 27.45 13.42
C GLY A 615 -20.92 26.30 13.62
N ALA A 616 -21.71 26.03 12.58
CA ALA A 616 -22.73 24.98 12.58
C ALA A 616 -22.92 24.35 11.20
N PHE A 617 -23.19 23.04 11.15
CA PHE A 617 -23.64 22.35 9.94
C PHE A 617 -25.08 21.87 10.13
N ARG A 618 -25.92 22.11 9.12
CA ARG A 618 -27.38 21.93 9.20
C ARG A 618 -27.87 20.81 8.26
N PRO A 619 -29.00 20.15 8.60
CA PRO A 619 -29.61 19.15 7.72
C PRO A 619 -30.03 19.74 6.37
N GLY A 620 -29.86 18.97 5.29
CA GLY A 620 -30.25 19.37 3.93
C GLY A 620 -29.34 20.44 3.30
N VAL A 621 -28.25 20.82 3.98
CA VAL A 621 -27.28 21.80 3.50
C VAL A 621 -25.96 21.08 3.20
N LEU A 622 -25.45 21.27 1.99
CA LEU A 622 -24.13 20.80 1.57
C LEU A 622 -23.10 21.91 1.83
N THR A 623 -22.24 21.71 2.83
CA THR A 623 -21.24 22.70 3.23
C THR A 623 -19.84 22.33 2.71
N ALA A 624 -19.19 23.25 2.01
CA ALA A 624 -17.80 23.17 1.59
C ALA A 624 -16.87 23.69 2.69
N LEU A 625 -15.87 22.90 3.09
CA LEU A 625 -14.76 23.32 3.94
C LEU A 625 -13.52 23.56 3.08
N MET A 626 -13.14 24.82 2.88
CA MET A 626 -12.06 25.23 1.98
C MET A 626 -11.00 26.07 2.70
N GLY A 627 -9.87 26.27 2.04
CA GLY A 627 -8.73 27.01 2.54
C GLY A 627 -7.43 26.52 1.92
N VAL A 628 -6.36 27.31 2.01
CA VAL A 628 -5.03 26.94 1.49
C VAL A 628 -4.48 25.68 2.15
N SER A 629 -3.55 24.99 1.51
CA SER A 629 -2.89 23.82 2.10
C SER A 629 -2.22 24.19 3.43
N GLY A 630 -2.44 23.39 4.49
CA GLY A 630 -1.96 23.71 5.85
C GLY A 630 -2.89 24.60 6.69
N SER A 631 -4.05 25.06 6.18
CA SER A 631 -5.02 25.87 6.95
C SER A 631 -5.79 25.14 8.06
N GLY A 632 -5.57 23.84 8.25
CA GLY A 632 -6.25 23.06 9.30
C GLY A 632 -7.60 22.43 8.92
N LYS A 633 -8.01 22.41 7.64
CA LYS A 633 -9.27 21.78 7.16
C LYS A 633 -9.50 20.36 7.69
N THR A 634 -8.59 19.43 7.34
CA THR A 634 -8.65 18.03 7.78
C THR A 634 -8.53 17.92 9.29
N THR A 635 -7.75 18.80 9.92
CA THR A 635 -7.62 18.87 11.39
C THR A 635 -8.94 19.21 12.06
N LEU A 636 -9.66 20.24 11.59
CA LEU A 636 -10.98 20.63 12.09
C LEU A 636 -11.98 19.48 11.92
N MET A 637 -12.04 18.90 10.73
CA MET A 637 -12.94 17.78 10.46
C MET A 637 -12.64 16.55 11.32
N ASP A 638 -11.37 16.22 11.54
CA ASP A 638 -10.97 15.13 12.45
C ASP A 638 -11.34 15.42 13.91
N VAL A 639 -11.22 16.66 14.37
CA VAL A 639 -11.64 17.07 15.73
C VAL A 639 -13.16 16.95 15.85
N LEU A 640 -13.91 17.44 14.86
CA LEU A 640 -15.38 17.36 14.85
C LEU A 640 -15.89 15.93 14.70
N ALA A 641 -15.19 15.05 13.99
CA ALA A 641 -15.47 13.62 13.95
C ALA A 641 -15.01 12.89 15.23
N GLY A 642 -14.07 13.48 15.97
CA GLY A 642 -13.43 12.92 17.16
C GLY A 642 -12.49 11.75 16.85
N ARG A 643 -11.74 11.90 15.76
CA ARG A 643 -10.73 10.94 15.28
C ARG A 643 -9.31 11.29 15.76
N LYS A 644 -9.07 12.51 16.25
CA LYS A 644 -7.77 12.88 16.84
C LYS A 644 -7.54 12.14 18.16
N THR A 645 -6.46 11.38 18.23
CA THR A 645 -6.06 10.58 19.41
C THR A 645 -5.01 11.26 20.29
N GLY A 646 -4.45 12.39 19.84
CA GLY A 646 -3.45 13.18 20.57
C GLY A 646 -3.61 14.68 20.31
N GLY A 647 -2.90 15.50 21.08
CA GLY A 647 -3.08 16.95 21.13
C GLY A 647 -4.15 17.39 22.14
N TYR A 648 -4.23 18.69 22.37
CA TYR A 648 -5.16 19.32 23.30
C TYR A 648 -6.33 19.91 22.50
N ILE A 649 -7.56 19.50 22.83
CA ILE A 649 -8.79 20.02 22.23
C ILE A 649 -9.52 20.83 23.30
N GLU A 650 -9.78 22.10 23.01
CA GLU A 650 -10.61 22.99 23.84
C GLU A 650 -11.83 23.47 23.04
N GLY A 651 -12.86 23.96 23.72
CA GLY A 651 -14.13 24.38 23.13
C GLY A 651 -15.27 23.39 23.39
N SER A 652 -16.44 23.61 22.77
CA SER A 652 -17.62 22.77 22.95
C SER A 652 -18.21 22.32 21.62
N ILE A 653 -18.63 21.05 21.55
CA ILE A 653 -19.30 20.45 20.37
C ILE A 653 -20.64 19.88 20.83
N LYS A 654 -21.73 20.29 20.18
CA LYS A 654 -23.09 19.83 20.48
C LYS A 654 -23.75 19.28 19.21
N ILE A 655 -24.63 18.29 19.39
CA ILE A 655 -25.45 17.67 18.35
C ILE A 655 -26.90 17.98 18.67
N SER A 656 -27.57 18.77 17.83
CA SER A 656 -28.95 19.24 18.06
C SER A 656 -29.16 19.82 19.47
N GLY A 657 -28.21 20.62 19.96
CA GLY A 657 -28.24 21.25 21.29
C GLY A 657 -27.75 20.38 22.46
N PHE A 658 -27.54 19.08 22.27
CA PHE A 658 -27.02 18.19 23.31
C PHE A 658 -25.49 18.02 23.22
N PRO A 659 -24.76 17.89 24.34
CA PRO A 659 -23.32 17.62 24.31
C PRO A 659 -22.97 16.35 23.52
N LYS A 660 -21.96 16.44 22.66
CA LYS A 660 -21.48 15.30 21.86
C LYS A 660 -20.88 14.21 22.76
N LYS A 661 -21.44 13.00 22.71
CA LYS A 661 -20.86 11.81 23.34
C LYS A 661 -19.97 11.06 22.33
N GLN A 662 -18.65 11.11 22.53
CA GLN A 662 -17.69 10.59 21.56
C GLN A 662 -17.84 9.08 21.29
N GLU A 663 -18.14 8.28 22.31
CA GLU A 663 -18.19 6.82 22.18
C GLU A 663 -19.28 6.32 21.22
N THR A 664 -20.41 7.01 21.17
CA THR A 664 -21.59 6.60 20.39
C THR A 664 -21.81 7.46 19.14
N PHE A 665 -21.01 8.51 18.94
CA PHE A 665 -21.13 9.44 17.82
C PHE A 665 -21.02 8.77 16.45
N ALA A 666 -20.19 7.72 16.33
CA ALA A 666 -20.04 6.93 15.11
C ALA A 666 -21.34 6.20 14.67
N ARG A 667 -22.36 6.08 15.55
CA ARG A 667 -23.65 5.48 15.19
C ARG A 667 -24.56 6.40 14.37
N ILE A 668 -24.34 7.71 14.44
CA ILE A 668 -25.14 8.73 13.75
C ILE A 668 -24.32 9.51 12.71
N SER A 669 -23.01 9.25 12.63
CA SER A 669 -22.10 9.91 11.71
C SER A 669 -21.40 8.91 10.79
N GLY A 670 -21.22 9.29 9.53
CA GLY A 670 -20.35 8.61 8.56
C GLY A 670 -19.11 9.47 8.28
N TYR A 671 -17.98 8.83 8.00
CA TYR A 671 -16.74 9.54 7.64
C TYR A 671 -16.08 8.85 6.44
N CYS A 672 -16.01 9.56 5.31
CA CYS A 672 -15.29 9.11 4.12
C CYS A 672 -13.87 9.67 4.17
N GLU A 673 -12.88 8.78 4.28
CA GLU A 673 -11.46 9.15 4.31
C GLU A 673 -10.94 9.47 2.91
N GLN A 674 -9.85 10.25 2.82
CA GLN A 674 -9.20 10.59 1.56
C GLN A 674 -8.68 9.35 0.80
N THR A 675 -8.23 8.33 1.52
CA THR A 675 -7.73 7.07 0.94
C THR A 675 -8.82 5.98 0.98
N ASP A 676 -9.21 5.50 -0.19
CA ASP A 676 -10.27 4.50 -0.34
C ASP A 676 -9.79 3.06 -0.04
N ILE A 677 -9.69 2.71 1.24
CA ILE A 677 -9.24 1.38 1.68
C ILE A 677 -10.43 0.44 1.88
N HIS A 678 -10.43 -0.68 1.15
CA HIS A 678 -11.46 -1.73 1.19
C HIS A 678 -10.83 -3.11 1.04
N SER A 679 -11.55 -4.16 1.40
CA SER A 679 -11.08 -5.55 1.23
C SER A 679 -11.05 -5.93 -0.26
N PRO A 680 -9.91 -6.37 -0.81
CA PRO A 680 -9.76 -6.55 -2.26
C PRO A 680 -10.58 -7.72 -2.83
N HIS A 681 -10.84 -8.75 -2.03
CA HIS A 681 -11.49 -10.00 -2.46
C HIS A 681 -13.02 -10.01 -2.30
N LEU A 682 -13.62 -8.92 -1.82
CA LEU A 682 -15.07 -8.76 -1.72
C LEU A 682 -15.62 -8.07 -2.96
N THR A 683 -16.89 -8.31 -3.27
CA THR A 683 -17.63 -7.54 -4.27
C THR A 683 -18.18 -6.23 -3.68
N VAL A 684 -18.61 -5.31 -4.55
CA VAL A 684 -19.34 -4.09 -4.15
C VAL A 684 -20.53 -4.44 -3.25
N TYR A 685 -21.40 -5.36 -3.67
CA TYR A 685 -22.59 -5.73 -2.92
C TYR A 685 -22.28 -6.35 -1.56
N GLU A 686 -21.28 -7.23 -1.49
CA GLU A 686 -20.87 -7.88 -0.23
C GLU A 686 -20.25 -6.87 0.75
N SER A 687 -19.49 -5.90 0.25
CA SER A 687 -18.91 -4.83 1.08
C SER A 687 -20.00 -3.99 1.74
N LEU A 688 -21.06 -3.66 0.98
CA LEU A 688 -22.22 -2.95 1.50
C LEU A 688 -23.01 -3.80 2.49
N LEU A 689 -23.27 -5.08 2.16
CA LEU A 689 -24.01 -5.99 3.03
C LEU A 689 -23.28 -6.23 4.36
N TYR A 690 -21.96 -6.35 4.33
CA TYR A 690 -21.11 -6.46 5.52
C TYR A 690 -21.24 -5.22 6.42
N SER A 691 -21.18 -4.02 5.83
CA SER A 691 -21.41 -2.75 6.55
C SER A 691 -22.81 -2.70 7.17
N ALA A 692 -23.84 -3.09 6.39
CA ALA A 692 -25.24 -3.12 6.81
C ALA A 692 -25.45 -4.03 8.03
N TRP A 693 -24.87 -5.22 8.02
CA TRP A 693 -25.00 -6.20 9.10
C TRP A 693 -24.44 -5.71 10.43
N LEU A 694 -23.37 -4.92 10.39
CA LEU A 694 -22.68 -4.45 11.59
C LEU A 694 -23.27 -3.15 12.15
N ARG A 695 -23.71 -2.24 11.26
CA ARG A 695 -24.07 -0.87 11.65
C ARG A 695 -25.58 -0.62 11.79
N LEU A 696 -26.43 -1.29 11.01
CA LEU A 696 -27.89 -1.12 11.13
C LEU A 696 -28.44 -1.78 12.40
N ASP A 697 -29.55 -1.23 12.88
CA ASP A 697 -30.22 -1.69 14.09
C ASP A 697 -30.57 -3.19 14.03
N PRO A 698 -30.43 -3.95 15.14
CA PRO A 698 -30.86 -5.33 15.21
C PRO A 698 -32.31 -5.59 14.82
N GLU A 699 -33.23 -4.64 15.03
CA GLU A 699 -34.65 -4.79 14.72
C GLU A 699 -34.96 -4.78 13.21
N VAL A 700 -34.03 -4.30 12.38
CA VAL A 700 -34.23 -4.26 10.92
C VAL A 700 -34.12 -5.66 10.33
N ASN A 701 -35.23 -6.14 9.74
CA ASN A 701 -35.32 -7.44 9.09
C ASN A 701 -34.36 -7.58 7.89
N SER A 702 -33.98 -8.80 7.55
CA SER A 702 -33.01 -9.12 6.49
C SER A 702 -33.47 -8.63 5.10
N GLU A 703 -34.77 -8.73 4.81
CA GLU A 703 -35.34 -8.26 3.52
C GLU A 703 -35.28 -6.74 3.41
N THR A 704 -35.75 -6.01 4.43
CA THR A 704 -35.65 -4.55 4.50
C THR A 704 -34.22 -4.07 4.37
N ARG A 705 -33.27 -4.78 5.00
CA ARG A 705 -31.84 -4.50 4.87
C ARG A 705 -31.33 -4.64 3.43
N LYS A 706 -31.71 -5.71 2.73
CA LYS A 706 -31.31 -5.92 1.33
C LYS A 706 -31.94 -4.87 0.41
N MET A 707 -33.19 -4.50 0.65
CA MET A 707 -33.85 -3.41 -0.08
C MET A 707 -33.14 -2.07 0.14
N PHE A 708 -32.78 -1.74 1.38
CA PHE A 708 -32.02 -0.54 1.70
C PHE A 708 -30.64 -0.51 1.04
N VAL A 709 -29.91 -1.64 1.05
CA VAL A 709 -28.62 -1.74 0.33
C VAL A 709 -28.81 -1.50 -1.17
N LYS A 710 -29.89 -2.03 -1.77
CA LYS A 710 -30.20 -1.80 -3.18
C LYS A 710 -30.48 -0.33 -3.47
N GLU A 711 -31.28 0.30 -2.62
CA GLU A 711 -31.59 1.73 -2.70
C GLU A 711 -30.32 2.60 -2.59
N VAL A 712 -29.40 2.28 -1.66
CA VAL A 712 -28.12 2.99 -1.56
C VAL A 712 -27.26 2.79 -2.81
N MET A 713 -27.21 1.58 -3.39
CA MET A 713 -26.48 1.36 -4.65
C MET A 713 -27.08 2.15 -5.81
N GLU A 714 -28.41 2.29 -5.86
CA GLU A 714 -29.10 3.11 -6.86
C GLU A 714 -28.79 4.60 -6.65
N LEU A 715 -28.79 5.08 -5.40
CA LEU A 715 -28.46 6.47 -5.03
C LEU A 715 -27.04 6.88 -5.46
N VAL A 716 -26.08 5.97 -5.32
CA VAL A 716 -24.68 6.18 -5.71
C VAL A 716 -24.33 5.63 -7.10
N GLU A 717 -25.30 5.16 -7.87
CA GLU A 717 -25.13 4.63 -9.23
C GLU A 717 -24.12 3.46 -9.36
N LEU A 718 -24.06 2.58 -8.36
CA LEU A 718 -23.18 1.39 -8.35
C LEU A 718 -23.88 0.10 -8.79
N THR A 719 -25.15 0.16 -9.19
CA THR A 719 -25.94 -1.03 -9.59
C THR A 719 -25.27 -1.90 -10.67
N PRO A 720 -24.65 -1.36 -11.74
CA PRO A 720 -23.96 -2.18 -12.74
C PRO A 720 -22.74 -2.93 -12.19
N LEU A 721 -22.11 -2.39 -11.16
CA LEU A 721 -20.87 -2.92 -10.57
C LEU A 721 -21.14 -3.84 -9.38
N ARG A 722 -22.39 -4.24 -9.17
CA ARG A 722 -22.84 -5.00 -7.99
C ARG A 722 -21.96 -6.21 -7.67
N GLN A 723 -21.58 -6.98 -8.70
CA GLN A 723 -20.79 -8.21 -8.57
C GLN A 723 -19.29 -8.00 -8.87
N ALA A 724 -18.87 -6.79 -9.21
CA ALA A 724 -17.47 -6.50 -9.49
C ALA A 724 -16.63 -6.64 -8.20
N LEU A 725 -15.47 -7.28 -8.31
CA LEU A 725 -14.50 -7.36 -7.22
C LEU A 725 -13.88 -5.99 -6.99
N VAL A 726 -13.70 -5.65 -5.72
CA VAL A 726 -13.13 -4.36 -5.31
C VAL A 726 -11.67 -4.23 -5.76
N GLY A 727 -10.85 -5.28 -5.58
CA GLY A 727 -9.45 -5.33 -5.98
C GLY A 727 -8.51 -4.39 -5.21
N LEU A 728 -7.21 -4.47 -5.52
CA LEU A 728 -6.17 -3.68 -4.87
C LEU A 728 -6.04 -2.28 -5.52
N PRO A 729 -5.93 -1.19 -4.73
CA PRO A 729 -5.81 0.17 -5.27
C PRO A 729 -4.66 0.31 -6.29
N GLY A 730 -4.97 0.83 -7.48
CA GLY A 730 -3.98 1.08 -8.53
C GLY A 730 -3.44 -0.16 -9.25
N VAL A 731 -3.90 -1.36 -8.89
CA VAL A 731 -3.46 -2.64 -9.48
C VAL A 731 -4.62 -3.36 -10.15
N SER A 732 -5.75 -3.53 -9.46
CA SER A 732 -6.86 -4.36 -9.95
C SER A 732 -8.23 -3.96 -9.40
N GLY A 733 -9.30 -4.44 -10.05
CA GLY A 733 -10.68 -4.25 -9.63
C GLY A 733 -11.28 -2.91 -10.03
N LEU A 734 -11.87 -2.20 -9.07
CA LEU A 734 -12.60 -0.94 -9.30
C LEU A 734 -11.67 0.21 -9.67
N SER A 735 -12.11 1.07 -10.58
CA SER A 735 -11.46 2.35 -10.85
C SER A 735 -11.52 3.27 -9.63
N LEU A 736 -10.69 4.32 -9.60
CA LEU A 736 -10.64 5.25 -8.47
C LEU A 736 -12.02 5.89 -8.20
N GLU A 737 -12.69 6.34 -9.26
CA GLU A 737 -14.05 6.90 -9.25
C GLU A 737 -15.07 5.93 -8.63
N GLN A 738 -15.10 4.70 -9.11
CA GLN A 738 -16.02 3.66 -8.61
C GLN A 738 -15.73 3.32 -7.14
N ARG A 739 -14.44 3.30 -6.77
CA ARG A 739 -14.01 3.03 -5.40
C ARG A 739 -14.40 4.15 -4.44
N LYS A 740 -14.35 5.42 -4.87
CA LYS A 740 -14.85 6.58 -4.10
C LYS A 740 -16.35 6.46 -3.83
N ARG A 741 -17.12 6.14 -4.86
CA ARG A 741 -18.56 5.88 -4.71
C ARG A 741 -18.83 4.71 -3.76
N LEU A 742 -18.01 3.66 -3.81
CA LEU A 742 -18.10 2.56 -2.86
C LEU A 742 -17.79 3.01 -1.42
N THR A 743 -16.79 3.86 -1.21
CA THR A 743 -16.50 4.46 0.11
C THR A 743 -17.71 5.21 0.66
N ILE A 744 -18.32 6.08 -0.16
CA ILE A 744 -19.54 6.82 0.19
C ILE A 744 -20.68 5.85 0.50
N ALA A 745 -20.93 4.87 -0.35
CA ALA A 745 -21.99 3.88 -0.17
C ALA A 745 -21.83 3.05 1.10
N VAL A 746 -20.60 2.62 1.43
CA VAL A 746 -20.32 1.85 2.66
C VAL A 746 -20.73 2.64 3.89
N GLU A 747 -20.45 3.94 3.94
CA GLU A 747 -20.84 4.84 5.02
C GLU A 747 -22.35 5.14 5.02
N LEU A 748 -22.97 5.33 3.85
CA LEU A 748 -24.42 5.57 3.72
C LEU A 748 -25.29 4.40 4.19
N VAL A 749 -24.81 3.17 4.02
CA VAL A 749 -25.50 1.96 4.48
C VAL A 749 -25.64 1.90 6.02
N ALA A 750 -24.88 2.71 6.77
CA ALA A 750 -25.10 2.86 8.21
C ALA A 750 -26.35 3.70 8.56
N ASN A 751 -27.04 4.25 7.55
CA ASN A 751 -28.09 5.24 7.68
C ASN A 751 -27.70 6.46 8.55
N PRO A 752 -26.53 7.11 8.31
CA PRO A 752 -26.07 8.21 9.15
C PRO A 752 -26.90 9.47 8.93
N SER A 753 -26.97 10.32 9.97
CA SER A 753 -27.60 11.65 9.91
C SER A 753 -26.61 12.75 9.50
N ILE A 754 -25.34 12.57 9.84
CA ILE A 754 -24.23 13.50 9.58
C ILE A 754 -23.16 12.77 8.79
N ILE A 755 -22.65 13.34 7.71
CA ILE A 755 -21.60 12.73 6.89
C ILE A 755 -20.46 13.72 6.70
N PHE A 756 -19.25 13.28 7.04
CA PHE A 756 -18.01 13.99 6.75
C PHE A 756 -17.35 13.33 5.54
N MET A 757 -16.95 14.12 4.55
CA MET A 757 -16.25 13.63 3.37
C MET A 757 -14.93 14.38 3.20
N ASP A 758 -13.81 13.66 3.34
CA ASP A 758 -12.49 14.24 3.18
C ASP A 758 -12.04 14.15 1.72
N GLU A 759 -12.08 15.28 1.01
CA GLU A 759 -11.72 15.45 -0.39
C GLU A 759 -12.34 14.40 -1.32
N PRO A 760 -13.69 14.35 -1.44
CA PRO A 760 -14.37 13.35 -2.27
C PRO A 760 -13.97 13.44 -3.75
N THR A 761 -13.52 14.60 -4.23
CA THR A 761 -13.09 14.80 -5.62
C THR A 761 -11.58 14.60 -5.84
N SER A 762 -10.78 14.32 -4.80
CA SER A 762 -9.32 14.21 -4.93
C SER A 762 -8.88 13.06 -5.85
N GLY A 763 -7.90 13.35 -6.72
CA GLY A 763 -7.35 12.36 -7.65
C GLY A 763 -8.31 11.94 -8.77
N LEU A 764 -9.53 12.49 -8.80
CA LEU A 764 -10.48 12.30 -9.88
C LEU A 764 -10.33 13.41 -10.92
N ASP A 765 -10.19 12.98 -12.15
CA ASP A 765 -10.98 13.42 -13.27
C ASP A 765 -12.24 14.23 -12.90
N ALA A 766 -12.31 15.52 -13.22
CA ALA A 766 -13.41 16.10 -13.97
C ALA A 766 -14.84 15.52 -13.89
N ARG A 767 -15.16 14.65 -14.86
CA ARG A 767 -16.42 13.96 -15.08
C ARG A 767 -16.65 12.97 -13.95
N ALA A 768 -15.63 12.21 -13.55
CA ALA A 768 -15.67 11.34 -12.39
C ALA A 768 -15.98 12.10 -11.09
N ALA A 769 -15.41 13.30 -10.92
CA ALA A 769 -15.66 14.19 -9.80
C ALA A 769 -17.08 14.74 -9.85
N ALA A 770 -17.59 15.11 -11.03
CA ALA A 770 -18.99 15.51 -11.22
C ALA A 770 -19.96 14.35 -10.91
N ILE A 771 -19.66 13.12 -11.35
CA ILE A 771 -20.43 11.92 -11.03
C ILE A 771 -20.44 11.70 -9.51
N VAL A 772 -19.28 11.74 -8.85
CA VAL A 772 -19.19 11.62 -7.39
C VAL A 772 -19.97 12.75 -6.70
N MET A 773 -19.81 14.01 -7.13
CA MET A 773 -20.53 15.14 -6.53
C MET A 773 -22.03 15.08 -6.75
N ARG A 774 -22.51 14.53 -7.87
CA ARG A 774 -23.92 14.23 -8.07
C ARG A 774 -24.42 13.23 -7.03
N THR A 775 -23.65 12.17 -6.73
CA THR A 775 -24.02 11.23 -5.66
C THR A 775 -24.01 11.88 -4.26
N VAL A 776 -23.10 12.84 -4.02
CA VAL A 776 -23.07 13.64 -2.78
C VAL A 776 -24.30 14.54 -2.69
N ARG A 777 -24.68 15.22 -3.78
CA ARG A 777 -25.89 16.06 -3.84
C ARG A 777 -27.15 15.24 -3.61
N ASN A 778 -27.29 14.11 -4.30
CA ASN A 778 -28.39 13.16 -4.09
C ASN A 778 -28.49 12.72 -2.62
N THR A 779 -27.35 12.56 -1.95
CA THR A 779 -27.29 12.22 -0.52
C THR A 779 -27.80 13.36 0.35
N VAL A 780 -27.42 14.61 0.07
CA VAL A 780 -27.87 15.78 0.84
C VAL A 780 -29.38 15.98 0.67
N ASP A 781 -29.90 15.77 -0.54
CA ASP A 781 -31.32 15.96 -0.88
C ASP A 781 -32.25 15.01 -0.12
N THR A 782 -31.71 13.92 0.45
CA THR A 782 -32.46 13.07 1.40
C THR A 782 -32.73 13.76 2.75
N GLY A 783 -32.10 14.90 3.03
CA GLY A 783 -32.19 15.66 4.28
C GLY A 783 -31.03 15.44 5.26
N ARG A 784 -29.91 14.87 4.82
CA ARG A 784 -28.72 14.63 5.68
C ARG A 784 -27.86 15.88 5.82
N THR A 785 -27.11 15.98 6.91
CA THR A 785 -26.08 17.03 7.10
C THR A 785 -24.79 16.53 6.48
N VAL A 786 -24.28 17.19 5.43
CA VAL A 786 -23.07 16.75 4.73
C VAL A 786 -22.04 17.88 4.69
N VAL A 787 -20.84 17.58 5.18
CA VAL A 787 -19.67 18.46 5.06
C VAL A 787 -18.63 17.81 4.19
N CYS A 788 -18.04 18.58 3.27
CA CYS A 788 -16.96 18.09 2.42
C CYS A 788 -15.77 19.04 2.49
N THR A 789 -14.56 18.53 2.72
CA THR A 789 -13.35 19.30 2.37
C THR A 789 -13.16 19.22 0.87
N ILE A 790 -12.89 20.35 0.23
CA ILE A 790 -12.56 20.38 -1.19
C ILE A 790 -11.35 21.27 -1.43
N HIS A 791 -10.48 20.78 -2.31
CA HIS A 791 -9.32 21.49 -2.80
C HIS A 791 -9.58 21.94 -4.26
N GLN A 792 -9.82 23.24 -4.46
CA GLN A 792 -10.02 23.89 -5.77
C GLN A 792 -10.98 23.14 -6.73
N PRO A 793 -12.31 23.19 -6.48
CA PRO A 793 -13.29 22.61 -7.38
C PRO A 793 -13.45 23.41 -8.68
N GLY A 794 -13.89 22.75 -9.75
CA GLY A 794 -14.44 23.42 -10.93
C GLY A 794 -15.69 24.24 -10.60
N ILE A 795 -16.09 25.16 -11.49
CA ILE A 795 -17.20 26.10 -11.25
C ILE A 795 -18.50 25.35 -10.93
N ASP A 796 -18.85 24.36 -11.76
CA ASP A 796 -20.07 23.55 -11.60
C ASP A 796 -20.11 22.81 -10.25
N ILE A 797 -18.96 22.28 -9.79
CA ILE A 797 -18.85 21.60 -8.49
C ILE A 797 -18.93 22.61 -7.35
N PHE A 798 -18.27 23.76 -7.48
CA PHE A 798 -18.27 24.80 -6.45
C PHE A 798 -19.68 25.35 -6.21
N GLU A 799 -20.40 25.61 -7.29
CA GLU A 799 -21.76 26.16 -7.24
C GLU A 799 -22.82 25.12 -6.83
N ALA A 800 -22.46 23.83 -6.78
CA ALA A 800 -23.31 22.80 -6.18
C ALA A 800 -23.36 22.85 -4.63
N PHE A 801 -22.46 23.60 -3.99
CA PHE A 801 -22.46 23.81 -2.54
C PHE A 801 -23.46 24.89 -2.13
N ASP A 802 -24.12 24.65 -1.00
CA ASP A 802 -25.06 25.60 -0.42
C ASP A 802 -24.34 26.64 0.45
N GLU A 803 -23.34 26.17 1.22
CA GLU A 803 -22.56 26.98 2.16
C GLU A 803 -21.05 26.73 2.04
N LEU A 804 -20.27 27.73 2.43
CA LEU A 804 -18.81 27.70 2.46
C LEU A 804 -18.31 28.07 3.87
N LEU A 805 -17.39 27.27 4.39
CA LEU A 805 -16.54 27.57 5.55
C LEU A 805 -15.10 27.68 5.03
N LEU A 806 -14.53 28.88 5.08
CA LEU A 806 -13.20 29.19 4.56
C LEU A 806 -12.22 29.47 5.69
N LEU A 807 -11.11 28.72 5.70
CA LEU A 807 -10.03 28.83 6.67
C LEU A 807 -8.76 29.39 6.04
N LYS A 808 -8.11 30.34 6.72
CA LYS A 808 -6.76 30.81 6.36
C LYS A 808 -5.65 30.01 7.05
N GLN A 809 -4.41 30.21 6.61
CA GLN A 809 -3.24 29.62 7.25
C GLN A 809 -3.16 30.07 8.71
N GLY A 810 -2.96 29.14 9.65
CA GLY A 810 -3.06 29.40 11.09
C GLY A 810 -4.37 28.93 11.75
N GLY A 811 -5.33 28.43 10.96
CA GLY A 811 -6.54 27.79 11.48
C GLY A 811 -7.58 28.78 12.01
N GLU A 812 -7.76 29.88 11.29
CA GLU A 812 -8.71 30.96 11.60
C GLU A 812 -9.74 31.08 10.48
N GLU A 813 -10.97 31.48 10.84
CA GLU A 813 -12.09 31.64 9.91
C GLU A 813 -12.03 33.00 9.22
N ILE A 814 -12.21 33.00 7.89
CA ILE A 814 -12.25 34.24 7.11
C ILE A 814 -13.59 34.46 6.39
N TYR A 815 -14.36 33.39 6.18
CA TYR A 815 -15.71 33.46 5.64
C TYR A 815 -16.50 32.22 6.04
N VAL A 816 -17.70 32.40 6.57
CA VAL A 816 -18.65 31.30 6.81
C VAL A 816 -20.04 31.76 6.38
N GLY A 817 -20.61 31.17 5.34
CA GLY A 817 -21.90 31.64 4.82
C GLY A 817 -22.34 30.99 3.51
N PRO A 818 -23.53 31.37 3.00
CA PRO A 818 -24.05 30.85 1.75
C PRO A 818 -23.28 31.40 0.54
N LEU A 819 -23.05 30.56 -0.47
CA LEU A 819 -22.41 31.01 -1.71
C LEU A 819 -23.31 31.98 -2.50
N GLY A 820 -24.63 31.76 -2.46
CA GLY A 820 -25.62 32.47 -3.26
C GLY A 820 -25.61 32.01 -4.73
N HIS A 821 -26.64 32.40 -5.48
CA HIS A 821 -26.74 32.02 -6.90
C HIS A 821 -25.51 32.51 -7.67
N ASN A 822 -24.84 31.62 -8.40
CA ASN A 822 -23.59 31.89 -9.12
C ASN A 822 -22.47 32.48 -8.24
N SER A 823 -22.38 32.05 -6.97
CA SER A 823 -21.41 32.52 -5.97
C SER A 823 -21.50 34.02 -5.61
N CYS A 824 -22.63 34.67 -5.89
CA CYS A 824 -22.73 36.12 -5.80
C CYS A 824 -22.59 36.69 -4.39
N ASP A 825 -22.97 35.97 -3.34
CA ASP A 825 -22.92 36.48 -1.96
C ASP A 825 -21.50 36.41 -1.38
N MET A 826 -20.75 35.36 -1.73
CA MET A 826 -19.32 35.27 -1.45
C MET A 826 -18.53 36.33 -2.21
N ILE A 827 -18.79 36.51 -3.51
CA ILE A 827 -18.12 37.54 -4.32
C ILE A 827 -18.37 38.93 -3.76
N LYS A 828 -19.62 39.27 -3.38
CA LYS A 828 -19.95 40.55 -2.75
C LYS A 828 -19.19 40.79 -1.44
N TYR A 829 -18.91 39.74 -0.66
CA TYR A 829 -18.16 39.87 0.60
C TYR A 829 -16.72 40.34 0.35
N PHE A 830 -16.05 39.77 -0.65
CA PHE A 830 -14.66 40.10 -0.99
C PHE A 830 -14.52 41.33 -1.92
N GLU A 831 -15.39 41.52 -2.91
CA GLU A 831 -15.19 42.46 -4.02
C GLU A 831 -15.61 43.92 -3.73
N VAL A 832 -16.45 44.19 -2.73
CA VAL A 832 -17.09 45.51 -2.65
C VAL A 832 -16.11 46.63 -2.29
N ASN A 833 -15.78 47.49 -3.26
CA ASN A 833 -15.36 48.85 -2.98
C ASN A 833 -15.85 49.91 -4.00
N PHE A 834 -16.05 51.13 -3.48
CA PHE A 834 -16.82 52.24 -4.05
C PHE A 834 -16.48 52.65 -5.49
N ASN A 835 -17.54 52.87 -6.29
CA ASN A 835 -17.45 53.42 -7.65
C ASN A 835 -16.95 54.88 -7.62
N VAL A 836 -15.67 55.11 -7.94
CA VAL A 836 -14.97 56.41 -7.88
C VAL A 836 -15.63 57.49 -8.77
N GLN A 837 -16.40 57.10 -9.80
CA GLN A 837 -17.14 58.05 -10.64
C GLN A 837 -18.32 58.74 -9.92
N GLN A 838 -18.97 58.08 -8.96
CA GLN A 838 -20.03 58.72 -8.15
C GLN A 838 -19.45 59.74 -7.16
N LYS A 839 -18.21 59.54 -6.69
CA LYS A 839 -17.49 60.48 -5.81
C LYS A 839 -17.27 61.85 -6.48
N LYS A 840 -16.99 61.88 -7.79
CA LYS A 840 -16.86 63.13 -8.57
C LYS A 840 -18.21 63.78 -8.86
N LYS A 841 -19.26 63.00 -9.13
CA LYS A 841 -20.60 63.51 -9.44
C LYS A 841 -21.33 64.04 -8.19
N ILE A 842 -21.11 63.42 -7.02
CA ILE A 842 -21.73 63.81 -5.74
C ILE A 842 -20.99 64.99 -5.08
N LYS A 843 -19.66 65.10 -5.24
CA LYS A 843 -18.90 66.30 -4.80
C LYS A 843 -19.35 67.59 -5.51
N SER A 844 -19.92 67.46 -6.71
CA SER A 844 -20.36 68.60 -7.52
C SER A 844 -21.77 69.09 -7.16
N ILE A 845 -22.57 68.35 -6.38
CA ILE A 845 -24.02 68.60 -6.30
C ILE A 845 -24.50 69.10 -4.92
N ILE A 846 -23.76 68.99 -3.81
CA ILE A 846 -24.40 69.16 -2.49
C ILE A 846 -23.57 69.97 -1.47
N HIS A 847 -24.03 71.21 -1.22
CA HIS A 847 -23.76 72.01 -0.02
C HIS A 847 -24.91 71.79 0.97
N GLY A 848 -24.68 71.05 2.07
CA GLY A 848 -25.69 70.93 3.13
C GLY A 848 -25.37 69.89 4.20
N TYR A 849 -25.25 70.36 5.45
CA TYR A 849 -24.93 69.59 6.66
C TYR A 849 -25.94 68.46 6.98
N LEU A 850 -27.17 68.51 6.47
CA LEU A 850 -28.23 67.55 6.80
C LEU A 850 -28.09 66.20 6.05
N LEU A 851 -27.47 66.21 4.87
CA LEU A 851 -27.19 64.97 4.12
C LEU A 851 -25.92 64.26 4.64
N MET A 852 -25.05 64.95 5.38
CA MET A 852 -23.81 64.36 5.92
C MET A 852 -24.11 63.37 7.05
N ILE A 853 -25.20 63.57 7.78
CA ILE A 853 -25.73 62.61 8.77
C ILE A 853 -26.41 61.44 8.07
N TYR A 854 -27.20 61.69 7.02
CA TYR A 854 -27.84 60.63 6.21
C TYR A 854 -26.79 59.78 5.46
N LEU A 855 -25.73 60.40 4.94
CA LEU A 855 -24.57 59.73 4.38
C LEU A 855 -23.81 58.96 5.45
N LYS A 856 -23.57 59.48 6.66
CA LYS A 856 -22.92 58.70 7.75
C LYS A 856 -23.72 57.46 8.15
N VAL A 857 -25.05 57.54 8.13
CA VAL A 857 -25.95 56.42 8.43
C VAL A 857 -25.98 55.41 7.27
N CYS A 858 -25.98 55.85 6.02
CA CYS A 858 -25.88 54.95 4.85
C CYS A 858 -24.44 54.40 4.64
N TYR A 859 -23.38 55.13 5.02
CA TYR A 859 -21.96 54.72 4.89
C TYR A 859 -21.61 53.58 5.84
N SER A 860 -22.43 53.34 6.88
CA SER A 860 -22.20 52.28 7.85
C SER A 860 -22.70 50.89 7.38
N ILE A 861 -23.35 50.79 6.22
CA ILE A 861 -24.19 49.62 5.88
C ILE A 861 -23.57 48.69 4.81
N THR A 862 -22.49 49.06 4.12
CA THR A 862 -21.86 48.17 3.12
C THR A 862 -20.34 48.22 3.19
N LYS A 863 -19.72 47.30 3.95
CA LYS A 863 -18.27 47.11 4.01
C LYS A 863 -17.88 45.88 3.18
N GLY A 864 -17.18 46.09 2.06
CA GLY A 864 -16.27 45.10 1.49
C GLY A 864 -14.82 45.50 1.76
N ILE A 865 -13.86 44.68 1.32
CA ILE A 865 -12.44 44.83 1.65
C ILE A 865 -11.74 45.69 0.59
N GLU A 866 -11.16 46.81 1.01
CA GLU A 866 -10.56 47.81 0.14
C GLU A 866 -9.23 47.30 -0.47
N GLY A 867 -9.14 47.21 -1.81
CA GLY A 867 -7.91 46.89 -2.54
C GLY A 867 -7.87 45.52 -3.24
N ILE A 868 -8.90 44.69 -3.11
CA ILE A 868 -8.99 43.38 -3.80
C ILE A 868 -9.31 43.57 -5.30
N SER A 869 -8.64 42.81 -6.17
CA SER A 869 -8.87 42.82 -7.61
C SER A 869 -10.21 42.15 -7.96
N ARG A 870 -10.96 42.77 -8.88
CA ARG A 870 -12.25 42.24 -9.36
C ARG A 870 -12.07 40.88 -10.03
N ILE A 871 -13.00 39.95 -9.79
CA ILE A 871 -13.04 38.70 -10.55
C ILE A 871 -13.27 39.03 -12.04
N LYS A 872 -12.50 38.39 -12.93
CA LYS A 872 -12.66 38.53 -14.38
C LYS A 872 -13.80 37.62 -14.86
N ASP A 873 -14.51 38.04 -15.91
CA ASP A 873 -15.55 37.21 -16.53
C ASP A 873 -14.94 35.89 -17.03
N GLY A 874 -15.53 34.76 -16.61
CA GLY A 874 -15.04 33.41 -16.92
C GLY A 874 -14.08 32.80 -15.89
N ASN A 875 -13.56 33.57 -14.94
CA ASN A 875 -12.69 33.02 -13.89
C ASN A 875 -13.49 32.22 -12.86
N ASN A 876 -12.88 31.14 -12.36
CA ASN A 876 -13.47 30.31 -11.33
C ASN A 876 -13.48 31.03 -9.97
N PRO A 877 -14.67 31.29 -9.36
CA PRO A 877 -14.78 31.99 -8.08
C PRO A 877 -14.02 31.32 -6.94
N ALA A 878 -13.96 29.99 -6.91
CA ALA A 878 -13.26 29.24 -5.87
C ALA A 878 -11.74 29.43 -5.96
N THR A 879 -11.20 29.51 -7.19
CA THR A 879 -9.77 29.73 -7.42
C THR A 879 -9.40 31.16 -7.08
N TRP A 880 -10.16 32.13 -7.60
CA TRP A 880 -9.97 33.55 -7.29
C TRP A 880 -10.01 33.82 -5.78
N MET A 881 -10.99 33.28 -5.07
CA MET A 881 -11.13 33.43 -3.62
C MET A 881 -9.89 32.91 -2.85
N LEU A 882 -9.32 31.77 -3.25
CA LEU A 882 -8.12 31.22 -2.62
C LEU A 882 -6.87 32.06 -2.95
N GLU A 883 -6.82 32.70 -4.11
CA GLU A 883 -5.72 33.60 -4.51
C GLU A 883 -5.76 34.95 -3.78
N VAL A 884 -6.95 35.50 -3.53
CA VAL A 884 -7.07 36.80 -2.82
C VAL A 884 -6.91 36.66 -1.31
N SER A 885 -7.03 35.45 -0.77
CA SER A 885 -6.92 35.14 0.66
C SER A 885 -5.54 34.59 1.06
N THR A 886 -4.51 34.77 0.23
CA THR A 886 -3.16 34.32 0.56
C THR A 886 -2.46 35.26 1.57
N PRO A 887 -1.49 34.75 2.35
CA PRO A 887 -0.71 35.58 3.28
C PRO A 887 0.04 36.73 2.59
N GLU A 888 0.50 36.54 1.36
CA GLU A 888 1.18 37.59 0.60
C GLU A 888 0.23 38.75 0.28
N GLN A 889 -1.02 38.43 -0.03
CA GLN A 889 -2.06 39.43 -0.30
C GLN A 889 -2.50 40.15 0.97
N GLU A 890 -2.63 39.43 2.11
CA GLU A 890 -2.85 40.04 3.44
C GLU A 890 -1.75 41.07 3.77
N MET A 891 -0.48 40.69 3.55
CA MET A 891 0.67 41.56 3.80
C MET A 891 0.70 42.77 2.85
N ALA A 892 0.37 42.56 1.57
CA ALA A 892 0.30 43.65 0.58
C ALA A 892 -0.81 44.67 0.88
N LEU A 893 -1.95 44.19 1.41
CA LEU A 893 -3.10 45.03 1.79
C LEU A 893 -2.98 45.61 3.21
N GLY A 894 -2.10 45.04 4.05
CA GLY A 894 -1.96 45.42 5.46
C GLY A 894 -3.19 45.10 6.30
N VAL A 895 -3.93 44.04 5.98
CA VAL A 895 -5.15 43.60 6.66
C VAL A 895 -5.05 42.16 7.13
N ASP A 896 -5.73 41.84 8.23
CA ASP A 896 -5.97 40.47 8.66
C ASP A 896 -7.43 40.09 8.31
N PHE A 897 -7.62 39.10 7.44
CA PHE A 897 -8.96 38.66 7.03
C PHE A 897 -9.78 38.05 8.17
N ALA A 898 -9.14 37.44 9.17
CA ALA A 898 -9.83 36.86 10.31
C ALA A 898 -10.42 37.95 11.23
N ASP A 899 -9.65 39.01 11.48
CA ASP A 899 -10.14 40.19 12.22
C ASP A 899 -11.31 40.88 11.50
N LEU A 900 -11.25 40.94 10.17
CA LEU A 900 -12.33 41.49 9.34
C LEU A 900 -13.59 40.64 9.42
N TYR A 901 -13.43 39.31 9.39
CA TYR A 901 -14.54 38.39 9.56
C TYR A 901 -15.18 38.51 10.95
N GLU A 902 -14.40 38.52 12.03
CA GLU A 902 -14.93 38.63 13.41
C GLU A 902 -15.77 39.91 13.62
N ARG A 903 -15.39 41.01 12.96
CA ARG A 903 -16.11 42.30 13.02
C ARG A 903 -17.30 42.39 12.05
N SER A 904 -17.50 41.40 11.18
CA SER A 904 -18.52 41.42 10.13
C SER A 904 -19.93 41.11 10.65
N GLU A 905 -20.96 41.61 9.93
CA GLU A 905 -22.35 41.22 10.20
C GLU A 905 -22.60 39.72 9.95
N LEU A 906 -21.83 39.11 9.04
CA LEU A 906 -21.89 37.68 8.76
C LEU A 906 -21.51 36.85 9.99
N HIS A 907 -20.41 37.20 10.66
CA HIS A 907 -19.99 36.55 11.89
C HIS A 907 -21.02 36.69 13.02
N LYS A 908 -21.60 37.89 13.22
CA LYS A 908 -22.68 38.09 14.21
C LYS A 908 -23.89 37.20 13.92
N ARG A 909 -24.30 37.11 12.65
CA ARG A 909 -25.41 36.25 12.22
C ARG A 909 -25.12 34.77 12.48
N ASN A 910 -23.91 34.32 12.18
CA ASN A 910 -23.49 32.93 12.43
C ASN A 910 -23.43 32.60 13.92
N LYS A 911 -22.98 33.54 14.74
CA LYS A 911 -23.00 33.39 16.20
C LYS A 911 -24.42 33.27 16.74
N ALA A 912 -25.34 34.15 16.30
CA ALA A 912 -26.75 34.07 16.68
C ALA A 912 -27.40 32.75 16.24
N LEU A 913 -27.09 32.28 15.02
CA LEU A 913 -27.55 30.98 14.53
C LEU A 913 -27.03 29.82 15.38
N THR A 914 -25.75 29.86 15.76
CA THR A 914 -25.13 28.84 16.61
C THR A 914 -25.77 28.79 18.00
N GLU A 915 -26.02 29.97 18.60
CA GLU A 915 -26.73 30.10 19.87
C GLU A 915 -28.17 29.55 19.77
N GLN A 916 -28.87 29.79 18.66
CA GLN A 916 -30.20 29.25 18.42
C GLN A 916 -30.20 27.71 18.29
N LEU A 917 -29.26 27.16 17.51
CA LEU A 917 -29.13 25.71 17.29
C LEU A 917 -28.61 24.96 18.52
N ASN A 918 -28.01 25.67 19.48
CA ASN A 918 -27.58 25.12 20.76
C ASN A 918 -28.74 24.82 21.71
N VAL A 919 -29.92 25.38 21.48
CA VAL A 919 -31.10 25.11 22.30
C VAL A 919 -31.84 23.90 21.72
N PRO A 920 -32.02 22.80 22.48
CA PRO A 920 -32.75 21.63 22.01
C PRO A 920 -34.21 22.00 21.67
N SER A 921 -34.73 21.47 20.57
CA SER A 921 -36.13 21.69 20.19
C SER A 921 -37.09 21.12 21.24
N PRO A 922 -38.24 21.78 21.53
CA PRO A 922 -39.21 21.28 22.50
C PRO A 922 -39.67 19.85 22.19
N GLY A 923 -39.53 18.93 23.15
CA GLY A 923 -39.88 17.51 22.98
C GLY A 923 -38.76 16.62 22.40
N SER A 924 -37.62 17.19 22.01
CA SER A 924 -36.45 16.40 21.59
C SER A 924 -35.81 15.69 22.79
N LYS A 925 -35.44 14.42 22.61
CA LYS A 925 -34.74 13.61 23.63
C LYS A 925 -33.26 13.55 23.30
N GLN A 926 -32.43 13.54 24.34
CA GLN A 926 -31.00 13.32 24.17
C GLN A 926 -30.76 11.95 23.51
N LEU A 927 -29.93 11.92 22.45
CA LEU A 927 -29.50 10.69 21.81
C LEU A 927 -28.74 9.81 22.82
N HIS A 928 -29.36 8.71 23.22
CA HIS A 928 -28.76 7.73 24.12
C HIS A 928 -28.78 6.36 23.45
N PHE A 929 -27.57 5.81 23.26
CA PHE A 929 -27.39 4.45 22.78
C PHE A 929 -26.91 3.58 23.95
N PRO A 930 -27.52 2.41 24.20
CA PRO A 930 -27.16 1.56 25.34
C PRO A 930 -25.76 0.96 25.19
N THR A 931 -25.30 0.80 23.95
CA THR A 931 -24.01 0.20 23.60
C THR A 931 -23.30 1.04 22.54
N ARG A 932 -21.97 1.00 22.58
CA ARG A 932 -21.09 1.61 21.57
C ARG A 932 -21.35 1.06 20.16
N TYR A 933 -21.54 -0.25 20.04
CA TYR A 933 -21.82 -0.93 18.76
C TYR A 933 -23.30 -1.31 18.64
N SER A 934 -23.83 -1.36 17.41
CA SER A 934 -25.23 -1.73 17.15
C SER A 934 -25.51 -3.21 17.44
N ARG A 935 -24.60 -4.10 17.02
CA ARG A 935 -24.72 -5.56 17.18
C ARG A 935 -24.03 -6.06 18.45
N SER A 936 -24.48 -7.20 18.96
CA SER A 936 -23.80 -7.94 20.03
C SER A 936 -22.43 -8.46 19.58
N PHE A 937 -21.53 -8.73 20.53
CA PHE A 937 -20.18 -9.23 20.25
C PHE A 937 -20.17 -10.50 19.39
N PHE A 938 -21.03 -11.47 19.71
CA PHE A 938 -21.11 -12.73 18.96
C PHE A 938 -21.60 -12.53 17.52
N SER A 939 -22.57 -11.64 17.32
CA SER A 939 -23.04 -11.27 15.98
C SER A 939 -21.96 -10.57 15.17
N GLN A 940 -21.18 -9.67 15.80
CA GLN A 940 -20.03 -9.04 15.15
C GLN A 940 -18.99 -10.09 14.73
N PHE A 941 -18.66 -11.04 15.62
CA PHE A 941 -17.71 -12.12 15.34
C PHE A 941 -18.16 -12.96 14.14
N LEU A 942 -19.43 -13.39 14.08
CA LEU A 942 -19.94 -14.18 12.96
C LEU A 942 -19.89 -13.42 11.63
N VAL A 943 -20.19 -12.12 11.63
CA VAL A 943 -20.13 -11.28 10.43
C VAL A 943 -18.69 -11.06 9.98
N CYS A 944 -17.77 -10.79 10.90
CA CYS A 944 -16.33 -10.73 10.61
C CYS A 944 -15.82 -12.07 10.05
N LEU A 945 -16.24 -13.19 10.62
CA LEU A 945 -15.87 -14.53 10.15
C LEU A 945 -16.39 -14.80 8.73
N TRP A 946 -17.61 -14.35 8.42
CA TRP A 946 -18.16 -14.43 7.07
C TRP A 946 -17.31 -13.65 6.05
N LYS A 947 -16.92 -12.41 6.38
CA LYS A 947 -16.00 -11.62 5.53
C LYS A 947 -14.68 -12.33 5.34
N GLN A 948 -14.06 -12.78 6.43
CA GLN A 948 -12.75 -13.46 6.37
C GLN A 948 -12.81 -14.76 5.57
N ARG A 949 -13.90 -15.53 5.69
CA ARG A 949 -14.11 -16.75 4.89
C ARG A 949 -14.05 -16.46 3.38
N TRP A 950 -14.74 -15.42 2.91
CA TRP A 950 -14.72 -15.05 1.50
C TRP A 950 -13.38 -14.49 1.05
N SER A 951 -12.74 -13.66 1.89
CA SER A 951 -11.41 -13.11 1.61
C SER A 951 -10.39 -14.23 1.40
N TYR A 952 -10.37 -15.24 2.28
CA TYR A 952 -9.43 -16.37 2.20
C TYR A 952 -9.76 -17.34 1.07
N TRP A 953 -11.05 -17.62 0.83
CA TRP A 953 -11.46 -18.53 -0.23
C TRP A 953 -11.15 -18.00 -1.63
N ARG A 954 -11.37 -16.71 -1.85
CA ARG A 954 -11.10 -16.06 -3.16
C ARG A 954 -9.65 -15.66 -3.34
N ASN A 955 -8.86 -15.62 -2.28
CA ASN A 955 -7.42 -15.44 -2.35
C ASN A 955 -6.74 -16.77 -2.72
N THR A 956 -6.76 -17.09 -4.02
CA THR A 956 -6.16 -18.32 -4.56
C THR A 956 -4.64 -18.33 -4.41
N SER A 957 -3.96 -17.19 -4.50
CA SER A 957 -2.51 -17.09 -4.33
C SER A 957 -2.06 -17.41 -2.90
N TYR A 958 -2.91 -17.20 -1.89
CA TYR A 958 -2.66 -17.67 -0.53
C TYR A 958 -3.04 -19.13 -0.34
N THR A 959 -4.32 -19.46 -0.54
CA THR A 959 -4.86 -20.76 -0.11
C THR A 959 -4.43 -21.89 -1.05
N ALA A 960 -4.55 -21.72 -2.37
CA ALA A 960 -4.26 -22.79 -3.33
C ALA A 960 -2.75 -23.07 -3.40
N VAL A 961 -1.91 -22.03 -3.39
CA VAL A 961 -0.44 -22.15 -3.36
C VAL A 961 0.00 -22.88 -2.09
N ARG A 962 -0.52 -22.50 -0.92
CA ARG A 962 -0.20 -23.15 0.36
C ARG A 962 -0.51 -24.65 0.33
N PHE A 963 -1.69 -25.04 -0.15
CA PHE A 963 -2.05 -26.46 -0.28
C PHE A 963 -1.20 -27.20 -1.30
N PHE A 964 -1.06 -26.64 -2.51
CA PHE A 964 -0.28 -27.24 -3.59
C PHE A 964 1.17 -27.52 -3.13
N PHE A 965 1.84 -26.52 -2.56
CA PHE A 965 3.21 -26.70 -2.10
C PHE A 965 3.32 -27.60 -0.88
N THR A 966 2.33 -27.63 0.01
CA THR A 966 2.31 -28.61 1.11
C THR A 966 2.27 -30.03 0.56
N THR A 967 1.45 -30.30 -0.46
CA THR A 967 1.39 -31.61 -1.12
C THR A 967 2.70 -31.95 -1.82
N VAL A 968 3.31 -31.00 -2.54
CA VAL A 968 4.62 -31.19 -3.17
C VAL A 968 5.70 -31.50 -2.13
N ILE A 969 5.73 -30.74 -1.03
CA ILE A 969 6.66 -30.96 0.09
C ILE A 969 6.42 -32.33 0.72
N ALA A 970 5.16 -32.74 0.92
CA ALA A 970 4.80 -34.04 1.49
C ALA A 970 5.30 -35.20 0.61
N LEU A 971 5.05 -35.14 -0.70
CA LEU A 971 5.52 -36.14 -1.67
C LEU A 971 7.05 -36.19 -1.72
N MET A 972 7.68 -35.03 -1.72
CA MET A 972 9.15 -34.94 -1.67
C MET A 972 9.70 -35.57 -0.40
N PHE A 973 9.15 -35.25 0.77
CA PHE A 973 9.55 -35.85 2.04
C PHE A 973 9.33 -37.35 2.07
N GLY A 974 8.17 -37.80 1.61
CA GLY A 974 7.84 -39.21 1.53
C GLY A 974 8.80 -39.98 0.63
N THR A 975 9.19 -39.43 -0.53
CA THR A 975 10.16 -40.08 -1.42
C THR A 975 11.61 -40.00 -0.93
N MET A 976 11.97 -38.91 -0.24
CA MET A 976 13.31 -38.70 0.32
C MET A 976 13.57 -39.62 1.51
N PHE A 977 12.61 -39.71 2.43
CA PHE A 977 12.67 -40.55 3.63
C PHE A 977 11.87 -41.85 3.49
N TRP A 978 11.81 -42.37 2.26
CA TRP A 978 11.06 -43.57 1.93
C TRP A 978 11.46 -44.74 2.82
N ASN A 979 10.49 -45.34 3.52
CA ASN A 979 10.67 -46.50 4.39
C ASN A 979 11.75 -46.32 5.48
N VAL A 980 11.92 -45.09 5.99
CA VAL A 980 12.86 -44.80 7.09
C VAL A 980 12.24 -45.11 8.45
N GLY A 981 10.92 -44.97 8.60
CA GLY A 981 10.20 -45.18 9.87
C GLY A 981 10.17 -46.63 10.36
N SER A 982 10.42 -47.58 9.48
CA SER A 982 10.52 -49.00 9.80
C SER A 982 11.92 -49.41 10.28
N LYS A 983 12.95 -48.59 10.07
CA LYS A 983 14.33 -48.91 10.46
C LYS A 983 14.60 -48.48 11.90
N ARG A 984 14.82 -49.44 12.80
CA ARG A 984 14.86 -49.20 14.26
C ARG A 984 16.06 -49.86 14.98
N THR A 985 16.97 -50.50 14.25
CA THR A 985 18.05 -51.31 14.84
C THR A 985 19.36 -50.54 15.05
N ARG A 986 19.58 -49.46 14.30
CA ARG A 986 20.80 -48.63 14.40
C ARG A 986 20.49 -47.26 14.98
N TYR A 987 21.44 -46.70 15.75
CA TYR A 987 21.36 -45.30 16.21
C TYR A 987 21.17 -44.33 15.03
N GLN A 988 21.91 -44.53 13.94
CA GLN A 988 21.83 -43.65 12.76
C GLN A 988 20.44 -43.67 12.10
N ASP A 989 19.76 -44.82 12.10
CA ASP A 989 18.40 -44.94 11.54
C ASP A 989 17.39 -44.14 12.37
N LEU A 990 17.49 -44.23 13.71
CA LEU A 990 16.70 -43.41 14.62
C LEU A 990 16.99 -41.91 14.43
N PHE A 991 18.27 -41.52 14.33
CA PHE A 991 18.65 -40.13 14.06
C PHE A 991 18.12 -39.62 12.72
N ASN A 992 18.13 -40.44 11.66
CA ASN A 992 17.58 -40.07 10.36
C ASN A 992 16.06 -39.88 10.43
N SER A 993 15.33 -40.78 11.13
CA SER A 993 13.88 -40.62 11.32
C SER A 993 13.54 -39.42 12.19
N MET A 994 14.34 -39.11 13.21
CA MET A 994 14.16 -37.91 14.03
C MET A 994 14.47 -36.65 13.23
N GLY A 995 15.54 -36.68 12.42
CA GLY A 995 15.95 -35.59 11.55
C GLY A 995 14.89 -35.21 10.53
N SER A 996 14.15 -36.19 9.99
CA SER A 996 13.03 -35.91 9.09
C SER A 996 11.86 -35.23 9.79
N MET A 997 11.47 -35.68 10.99
CA MET A 997 10.41 -35.03 11.79
C MET A 997 10.82 -33.60 12.16
N TYR A 998 12.07 -33.41 12.58
CA TYR A 998 12.64 -32.10 12.90
C TYR A 998 12.66 -31.15 11.69
N ALA A 999 13.13 -31.61 10.53
CA ALA A 999 13.16 -30.81 9.31
C ALA A 999 11.73 -30.44 8.87
N ALA A 1000 10.80 -31.39 8.88
CA ALA A 1000 9.40 -31.14 8.54
C ALA A 1000 8.79 -30.03 9.41
N VAL A 1001 8.93 -30.14 10.74
CA VAL A 1001 8.39 -29.18 11.71
C VAL A 1001 8.95 -27.78 11.48
N LEU A 1002 10.27 -27.67 11.29
CA LEU A 1002 10.94 -26.37 11.13
C LEU A 1002 10.48 -25.67 9.84
N PHE A 1003 10.55 -26.33 8.68
CA PHE A 1003 10.29 -25.65 7.42
C PHE A 1003 8.81 -25.46 7.12
N LEU A 1004 7.96 -26.45 7.41
CA LEU A 1004 6.51 -26.25 7.30
C LEU A 1004 6.05 -25.18 8.29
N GLY A 1005 6.59 -25.19 9.52
CA GLY A 1005 6.30 -24.15 10.51
C GLY A 1005 6.66 -22.75 10.02
N VAL A 1006 7.92 -22.56 9.60
CA VAL A 1006 8.42 -21.28 9.08
C VAL A 1006 7.63 -20.83 7.84
N GLN A 1007 7.31 -21.74 6.93
CA GLN A 1007 6.50 -21.46 5.75
C GLN A 1007 5.13 -20.88 6.13
N ASN A 1008 4.40 -21.56 7.02
CA ASN A 1008 3.07 -21.12 7.45
C ASN A 1008 3.11 -19.78 8.17
N ALA A 1009 4.13 -19.57 9.00
CA ALA A 1009 4.32 -18.31 9.69
C ALA A 1009 4.69 -17.17 8.73
N ALA A 1010 5.51 -17.40 7.70
CA ALA A 1010 5.90 -16.38 6.73
C ALA A 1010 4.81 -16.07 5.68
N SER A 1011 4.00 -17.05 5.29
CA SER A 1011 2.94 -16.87 4.28
C SER A 1011 1.76 -16.04 4.77
N ILE A 1012 1.43 -16.10 6.06
CA ILE A 1012 0.29 -15.36 6.65
C ILE A 1012 0.62 -13.87 6.91
N GLN A 1013 1.90 -13.53 7.11
CA GLN A 1013 2.32 -12.15 7.41
C GLN A 1013 1.86 -11.10 6.37
N PRO A 1014 2.02 -11.29 5.05
CA PRO A 1014 1.55 -10.30 4.06
C PRO A 1014 0.02 -10.18 4.03
N ILE A 1015 -0.71 -11.26 4.27
CA ILE A 1015 -2.19 -11.22 4.33
C ILE A 1015 -2.66 -10.42 5.54
N VAL A 1016 -2.06 -10.65 6.72
CA VAL A 1016 -2.35 -9.88 7.93
C VAL A 1016 -1.99 -8.41 7.73
N HIS A 1017 -0.90 -8.09 7.01
CA HIS A 1017 -0.51 -6.71 6.71
C HIS A 1017 -1.62 -5.97 5.95
N ILE A 1018 -2.16 -6.57 4.88
CA ILE A 1018 -3.22 -5.98 4.05
C ILE A 1018 -4.53 -5.87 4.84
N GLU A 1019 -4.95 -6.93 5.52
CA GLU A 1019 -6.21 -6.89 6.29
C GLU A 1019 -6.12 -5.93 7.50
N ARG A 1020 -4.91 -5.71 8.05
CA ARG A 1020 -4.70 -4.74 9.14
C ARG A 1020 -4.96 -3.30 8.69
N THR A 1021 -4.61 -2.90 7.46
CA THR A 1021 -4.88 -1.54 6.97
C THR A 1021 -6.38 -1.31 6.82
N VAL A 1022 -7.11 -2.30 6.29
CA VAL A 1022 -8.58 -2.30 6.23
C VAL A 1022 -9.18 -2.25 7.63
N PHE A 1023 -8.68 -3.07 8.56
CA PHE A 1023 -9.12 -3.10 9.96
C PHE A 1023 -8.99 -1.73 10.65
N TYR A 1024 -7.89 -1.00 10.43
CA TYR A 1024 -7.73 0.33 11.03
C TYR A 1024 -8.79 1.32 10.56
N ARG A 1025 -9.16 1.29 9.28
CA ARG A 1025 -10.26 2.11 8.75
C ARG A 1025 -11.61 1.67 9.30
N GLU A 1026 -11.92 0.38 9.31
CA GLU A 1026 -13.19 -0.15 9.86
C GLU A 1026 -13.33 0.10 11.37
N LYS A 1027 -12.23 0.02 12.13
CA LYS A 1027 -12.14 0.36 13.56
C LYS A 1027 -12.40 1.86 13.78
N ALA A 1028 -11.83 2.72 12.94
CA ALA A 1028 -12.03 4.16 13.03
C ALA A 1028 -13.49 4.56 12.71
N ALA A 1029 -14.15 3.84 11.81
CA ALA A 1029 -15.59 3.99 11.53
C ALA A 1029 -16.50 3.36 12.61
N GLY A 1030 -15.94 2.71 13.64
CA GLY A 1030 -16.71 2.14 14.74
C GLY A 1030 -17.58 0.94 14.36
N MET A 1031 -17.22 0.18 13.32
CA MET A 1031 -18.04 -0.92 12.81
C MET A 1031 -18.17 -2.11 13.78
N TYR A 1032 -17.08 -2.46 14.47
CA TYR A 1032 -17.02 -3.61 15.38
C TYR A 1032 -15.89 -3.48 16.41
N SER A 1033 -15.93 -4.33 17.44
CA SER A 1033 -14.86 -4.46 18.43
C SER A 1033 -13.60 -5.10 17.86
N PRO A 1034 -12.39 -4.58 18.15
CA PRO A 1034 -11.13 -5.21 17.75
C PRO A 1034 -11.02 -6.70 18.06
N MET A 1035 -11.59 -7.14 19.19
CA MET A 1035 -11.58 -8.55 19.60
C MET A 1035 -12.41 -9.42 18.65
N ALA A 1036 -13.57 -8.96 18.18
CA ALA A 1036 -14.44 -9.74 17.30
C ALA A 1036 -13.75 -10.06 15.98
N TYR A 1037 -13.03 -9.07 15.43
CA TYR A 1037 -12.18 -9.25 14.25
C TYR A 1037 -11.02 -10.21 14.51
N ALA A 1038 -10.29 -10.03 15.62
CA ALA A 1038 -9.14 -10.88 15.92
C ALA A 1038 -9.53 -12.35 16.08
N PHE A 1039 -10.62 -12.65 16.77
CA PHE A 1039 -11.12 -14.02 16.88
C PHE A 1039 -11.59 -14.58 15.53
N ALA A 1040 -12.28 -13.78 14.71
CA ALA A 1040 -12.69 -14.21 13.38
C ALA A 1040 -11.49 -14.60 12.50
N GLN A 1041 -10.40 -13.82 12.57
CA GLN A 1041 -9.17 -14.10 11.84
C GLN A 1041 -8.41 -15.32 12.39
N VAL A 1042 -8.49 -15.62 13.69
CA VAL A 1042 -7.93 -16.86 14.26
C VAL A 1042 -8.75 -18.08 13.83
N VAL A 1043 -10.07 -17.98 13.88
CA VAL A 1043 -10.98 -19.11 13.63
C VAL A 1043 -11.01 -19.50 12.15
N VAL A 1044 -10.88 -18.54 11.22
CA VAL A 1044 -10.87 -18.85 9.78
C VAL A 1044 -9.70 -19.74 9.38
N GLU A 1045 -8.57 -19.70 10.09
CA GLU A 1045 -7.37 -20.50 9.81
C GLU A 1045 -7.51 -21.98 10.22
N LEU A 1046 -8.34 -22.29 11.24
CA LEU A 1046 -8.43 -23.65 11.81
C LEU A 1046 -8.77 -24.73 10.76
N PRO A 1047 -9.79 -24.58 9.90
CA PRO A 1047 -10.15 -25.60 8.92
C PRO A 1047 -9.08 -25.78 7.84
N TYR A 1048 -8.49 -24.69 7.36
CA TYR A 1048 -7.46 -24.75 6.32
C TYR A 1048 -6.19 -25.45 6.82
N ILE A 1049 -5.76 -25.14 8.03
CA ILE A 1049 -4.61 -25.78 8.67
C ILE A 1049 -4.88 -27.26 8.95
N LEU A 1050 -6.11 -27.62 9.32
CA LEU A 1050 -6.48 -29.02 9.54
C LEU A 1050 -6.38 -29.83 8.25
N VAL A 1051 -6.91 -29.31 7.14
CA VAL A 1051 -6.79 -29.95 5.82
C VAL A 1051 -5.33 -30.04 5.39
N GLN A 1052 -4.53 -29.02 5.66
CA GLN A 1052 -3.10 -28.99 5.35
C GLN A 1052 -2.34 -30.06 6.14
N ALA A 1053 -2.56 -30.13 7.45
CA ALA A 1053 -1.95 -31.11 8.34
C ALA A 1053 -2.37 -32.55 7.98
N ALA A 1054 -3.64 -32.77 7.66
CA ALA A 1054 -4.15 -34.06 7.23
C ALA A 1054 -3.51 -34.49 5.89
N THR A 1055 -3.46 -33.59 4.91
CA THR A 1055 -2.86 -33.88 3.60
C THR A 1055 -1.38 -34.24 3.73
N TYR A 1056 -0.61 -33.41 4.45
CA TYR A 1056 0.79 -33.69 4.71
C TYR A 1056 0.97 -35.01 5.47
N GLY A 1057 0.21 -35.18 6.54
CA GLY A 1057 0.38 -36.30 7.45
C GLY A 1057 0.01 -37.64 6.82
N ILE A 1058 -1.09 -37.73 6.07
CA ILE A 1058 -1.49 -38.97 5.37
C ILE A 1058 -0.40 -39.41 4.39
N ILE A 1059 0.11 -38.49 3.58
CA ILE A 1059 1.13 -38.80 2.56
C ILE A 1059 2.43 -39.23 3.22
N VAL A 1060 2.97 -38.41 4.13
CA VAL A 1060 4.27 -38.67 4.75
C VAL A 1060 4.24 -39.88 5.66
N TYR A 1061 3.19 -40.05 6.47
CA TYR A 1061 3.07 -41.20 7.36
C TYR A 1061 3.07 -42.52 6.59
N SER A 1062 2.35 -42.55 5.46
CA SER A 1062 2.28 -43.71 4.57
C SER A 1062 3.62 -44.02 3.90
N MET A 1063 4.27 -43.01 3.30
CA MET A 1063 5.51 -43.20 2.53
C MET A 1063 6.74 -43.45 3.41
N MET A 1064 6.78 -42.89 4.62
CA MET A 1064 7.83 -43.15 5.59
C MET A 1064 7.71 -44.53 6.24
N ALA A 1065 6.57 -45.21 6.10
CA ALA A 1065 6.26 -46.50 6.71
C ALA A 1065 6.37 -46.49 8.25
N PHE A 1066 5.73 -45.51 8.89
CA PHE A 1066 5.50 -45.59 10.34
C PHE A 1066 4.51 -46.72 10.67
N GLU A 1067 4.46 -47.11 11.93
CA GLU A 1067 3.62 -48.22 12.38
C GLU A 1067 2.14 -47.87 12.28
N TRP A 1068 1.37 -48.66 11.53
CA TRP A 1068 -0.06 -48.42 11.35
C TRP A 1068 -0.87 -48.84 12.57
N SER A 1069 -0.91 -47.95 13.56
CA SER A 1069 -1.82 -47.99 14.69
C SER A 1069 -2.67 -46.72 14.70
N ALA A 1070 -3.97 -46.86 14.93
CA ALA A 1070 -4.90 -45.72 14.96
C ALA A 1070 -4.45 -44.66 15.99
N ALA A 1071 -3.92 -45.08 17.14
CA ALA A 1071 -3.41 -44.17 18.16
C ALA A 1071 -2.17 -43.40 17.68
N LYS A 1072 -1.15 -44.09 17.13
CA LYS A 1072 0.10 -43.47 16.66
C LYS A 1072 -0.15 -42.50 15.50
N PHE A 1073 -1.07 -42.86 14.60
CA PHE A 1073 -1.48 -42.00 13.48
C PHE A 1073 -2.22 -40.74 13.95
N LEU A 1074 -3.21 -40.87 14.85
CA LEU A 1074 -3.93 -39.72 15.39
C LEU A 1074 -3.02 -38.79 16.19
N TRP A 1075 -2.07 -39.33 16.95
CA TRP A 1075 -1.05 -38.52 17.63
C TRP A 1075 -0.17 -37.75 16.64
N TYR A 1076 0.23 -38.38 15.54
CA TYR A 1076 1.03 -37.72 14.50
C TYR A 1076 0.27 -36.55 13.87
N ILE A 1077 -0.99 -36.76 13.47
CA ILE A 1077 -1.84 -35.69 12.92
C ILE A 1077 -2.08 -34.58 13.96
N PHE A 1078 -2.34 -34.94 15.22
CA PHE A 1078 -2.54 -33.98 16.30
C PHE A 1078 -1.33 -33.06 16.49
N PHE A 1079 -0.13 -33.64 16.62
CA PHE A 1079 1.09 -32.85 16.79
C PHE A 1079 1.36 -31.98 15.57
N MET A 1080 1.25 -32.53 14.35
CA MET A 1080 1.42 -31.73 13.13
C MET A 1080 0.40 -30.59 13.02
N TYR A 1081 -0.88 -30.83 13.34
CA TYR A 1081 -1.93 -29.82 13.28
C TYR A 1081 -1.65 -28.65 14.23
N PHE A 1082 -1.41 -28.93 15.52
CA PHE A 1082 -1.15 -27.85 16.47
C PHE A 1082 0.20 -27.16 16.24
N THR A 1083 1.17 -27.85 15.66
CA THR A 1083 2.42 -27.23 15.21
C THR A 1083 2.18 -26.17 14.16
N LEU A 1084 1.48 -26.51 13.08
CA LEU A 1084 1.17 -25.53 12.04
C LEU A 1084 0.28 -24.40 12.57
N LEU A 1085 -0.61 -24.68 13.54
CA LEU A 1085 -1.40 -23.65 14.21
C LEU A 1085 -0.55 -22.65 14.98
N TYR A 1086 0.31 -23.09 15.91
CA TYR A 1086 1.08 -22.14 16.71
C TYR A 1086 2.05 -21.33 15.84
N PHE A 1087 2.59 -21.92 14.76
CA PHE A 1087 3.43 -21.19 13.81
C PHE A 1087 2.64 -20.12 13.05
N THR A 1088 1.44 -20.45 12.56
CA THR A 1088 0.57 -19.47 11.89
C THR A 1088 0.21 -18.33 12.83
N PHE A 1089 -0.17 -18.65 14.07
CA PHE A 1089 -0.53 -17.65 15.08
C PHE A 1089 0.66 -16.81 15.53
N PHE A 1090 1.86 -17.39 15.57
CA PHE A 1090 3.10 -16.64 15.78
C PHE A 1090 3.37 -15.65 14.63
N GLY A 1091 3.15 -16.05 13.38
CA GLY A 1091 3.20 -15.15 12.22
C GLY A 1091 2.22 -13.98 12.31
N MET A 1092 0.98 -14.25 12.72
CA MET A 1092 -0.03 -13.20 12.95
C MET A 1092 0.35 -12.27 14.11
N MET A 1093 0.79 -12.83 15.24
CA MET A 1093 1.22 -12.08 16.42
C MET A 1093 2.39 -11.13 16.09
N THR A 1094 3.42 -11.64 15.39
CA THR A 1094 4.59 -10.83 15.02
C THR A 1094 4.24 -9.65 14.13
N MET A 1095 3.27 -9.79 13.21
CA MET A 1095 2.73 -8.66 12.44
C MET A 1095 1.90 -7.69 13.28
N ALA A 1096 1.18 -8.18 14.29
CA ALA A 1096 0.36 -7.34 15.14
C ALA A 1096 1.16 -6.49 16.14
N ILE A 1097 2.34 -6.96 16.57
CA ILE A 1097 3.23 -6.23 17.50
C ILE A 1097 4.26 -5.33 16.81
N THR A 1098 4.36 -5.38 15.48
CA THR A 1098 5.36 -4.62 14.72
C THR A 1098 4.72 -3.63 13.74
N PRO A 1099 5.39 -2.48 13.48
CA PRO A 1099 4.85 -1.48 12.57
C PRO A 1099 4.88 -1.94 11.11
N ASN A 1100 5.94 -2.63 10.70
CA ASN A 1100 6.23 -2.96 9.31
C ASN A 1100 6.55 -4.44 9.14
N PHE A 1101 6.21 -4.97 7.96
CA PHE A 1101 6.47 -6.35 7.56
C PHE A 1101 7.94 -6.77 7.74
N HIS A 1102 8.91 -5.91 7.41
CA HIS A 1102 10.34 -6.24 7.57
C HIS A 1102 10.75 -6.48 9.02
N VAL A 1103 10.23 -5.67 9.94
CA VAL A 1103 10.55 -5.81 11.36
C VAL A 1103 9.95 -7.10 11.90
N ALA A 1104 8.73 -7.45 11.47
CA ALA A 1104 8.11 -8.74 11.78
C ALA A 1104 8.98 -9.91 11.30
N ALA A 1105 9.43 -9.88 10.04
CA ALA A 1105 10.25 -10.93 9.45
C ALA A 1105 11.60 -11.11 10.19
N ILE A 1106 12.26 -10.02 10.60
CA ILE A 1106 13.52 -10.10 11.36
C ILE A 1106 13.30 -10.71 12.74
N ILE A 1107 12.26 -10.27 13.46
CA ILE A 1107 11.91 -10.82 14.78
C ILE A 1107 11.57 -12.31 14.64
N SER A 1108 10.73 -12.68 13.67
CA SER A 1108 10.37 -14.06 13.40
C SER A 1108 11.60 -14.93 13.12
N THR A 1109 12.54 -14.45 12.28
CA THR A 1109 13.78 -15.17 11.95
C THR A 1109 14.66 -15.40 13.18
N ALA A 1110 14.72 -14.44 14.11
CA ALA A 1110 15.43 -14.60 15.37
C ALA A 1110 14.85 -15.74 16.22
N PHE A 1111 13.52 -15.77 16.36
CA PHE A 1111 12.83 -16.85 17.08
C PHE A 1111 12.95 -18.20 16.38
N TYR A 1112 12.94 -18.25 15.05
CA TYR A 1112 13.20 -19.49 14.32
C TYR A 1112 14.60 -20.03 14.63
N GLY A 1113 15.63 -19.17 14.63
CA GLY A 1113 16.99 -19.55 15.04
C GLY A 1113 17.05 -20.03 16.48
N LEU A 1114 16.37 -19.34 17.40
CA LEU A 1114 16.31 -19.72 18.82
C LEU A 1114 15.62 -21.07 19.01
N TRP A 1115 14.43 -21.24 18.44
CA TRP A 1115 13.70 -22.49 18.54
C TRP A 1115 14.49 -23.62 17.87
N ASN A 1116 15.18 -23.35 16.76
CA ASN A 1116 16.02 -24.31 16.06
C ASN A 1116 17.11 -24.89 16.97
N LEU A 1117 17.84 -24.01 17.66
CA LEU A 1117 18.91 -24.37 18.58
C LEU A 1117 18.41 -25.24 19.75
N PHE A 1118 17.25 -24.89 20.30
CA PHE A 1118 16.69 -25.53 21.49
C PHE A 1118 15.66 -26.64 21.20
N THR A 1119 15.52 -27.08 19.95
CA THR A 1119 14.58 -28.15 19.56
C THR A 1119 14.86 -29.49 20.24
N GLY A 1120 16.09 -29.75 20.69
CA GLY A 1120 16.51 -31.04 21.23
C GLY A 1120 17.16 -31.98 20.21
N PHE A 1121 17.13 -31.64 18.91
CA PHE A 1121 17.81 -32.41 17.86
C PHE A 1121 19.28 -32.04 17.71
N ILE A 1122 19.59 -30.73 17.61
CA ILE A 1122 20.98 -30.25 17.46
C ILE A 1122 21.77 -30.51 18.75
N VAL A 1123 21.19 -30.15 19.90
CA VAL A 1123 21.74 -30.42 21.23
C VAL A 1123 20.65 -31.10 22.07
N PRO A 1124 20.87 -32.36 22.51
CA PRO A 1124 19.94 -33.05 23.39
C PRO A 1124 19.80 -32.32 24.72
N ARG A 1125 18.59 -32.33 25.31
CA ARG A 1125 18.30 -31.65 26.60
C ARG A 1125 19.30 -31.99 27.71
N THR A 1126 19.77 -33.24 27.76
CA THR A 1126 20.73 -33.75 28.75
C THR A 1126 22.10 -33.07 28.65
N ARG A 1127 22.49 -32.63 27.45
CA ARG A 1127 23.77 -31.98 27.12
C ARG A 1127 23.68 -30.44 27.08
N ILE A 1128 22.48 -29.86 27.16
CA ILE A 1128 22.32 -28.40 27.29
C ILE A 1128 22.86 -27.95 28.66
N PRO A 1129 23.71 -26.90 28.72
CA PRO A 1129 24.20 -26.36 29.98
C PRO A 1129 23.07 -25.98 30.93
N ILE A 1130 23.28 -26.16 32.23
CA ILE A 1130 22.21 -26.06 33.25
C ILE A 1130 21.47 -24.71 33.18
N TRP A 1131 22.21 -23.62 32.98
CA TRP A 1131 21.66 -22.25 32.88
C TRP A 1131 20.79 -22.01 31.62
N TRP A 1132 20.87 -22.86 30.61
CA TRP A 1132 20.07 -22.76 29.37
C TRP A 1132 18.95 -23.81 29.28
N ARG A 1133 18.89 -24.78 30.20
CA ARG A 1133 17.86 -25.84 30.19
C ARG A 1133 16.42 -25.33 30.31
N TRP A 1134 16.19 -24.15 30.91
CA TRP A 1134 14.85 -23.55 30.99
C TRP A 1134 14.31 -23.19 29.59
N ASN A 1135 15.18 -22.74 28.68
CA ASN A 1135 14.75 -22.29 27.35
C ASN A 1135 14.26 -23.45 26.48
N TYR A 1136 14.77 -24.66 26.71
CA TYR A 1136 14.22 -25.88 26.12
C TYR A 1136 12.72 -26.04 26.45
N TRP A 1137 12.31 -25.75 27.69
CA TRP A 1137 10.91 -25.89 28.12
C TRP A 1137 9.99 -24.76 27.64
N ILE A 1138 10.55 -23.60 27.28
CA ILE A 1138 9.79 -22.48 26.69
C ILE A 1138 9.78 -22.58 25.15
N CYS A 1139 10.56 -23.48 24.55
CA CYS A 1139 10.61 -23.67 23.10
C CYS A 1139 9.42 -24.55 22.60
N PRO A 1140 8.48 -24.01 21.80
CA PRO A 1140 7.35 -24.79 21.29
C PRO A 1140 7.75 -25.93 20.33
N MET A 1141 8.83 -25.73 19.56
CA MET A 1141 9.37 -26.78 18.68
C MET A 1141 9.95 -27.96 19.45
N ALA A 1142 10.55 -27.72 20.63
CA ALA A 1142 11.09 -28.80 21.47
C ALA A 1142 9.98 -29.75 21.94
N TRP A 1143 8.84 -29.21 22.33
CA TRP A 1143 7.64 -29.98 22.67
C TRP A 1143 7.08 -30.74 21.48
N THR A 1144 7.02 -30.10 20.31
CA THR A 1144 6.56 -30.75 19.07
C THR A 1144 7.41 -31.99 18.77
N LEU A 1145 8.73 -31.82 18.78
CA LEU A 1145 9.66 -32.89 18.45
C LEU A 1145 9.61 -34.01 19.50
N TYR A 1146 9.52 -33.67 20.78
CA TYR A 1146 9.28 -34.64 21.86
C TYR A 1146 8.02 -35.46 21.57
N GLY A 1147 6.89 -34.81 21.27
CA GLY A 1147 5.60 -35.47 21.03
C GLY A 1147 5.62 -36.39 19.82
N LEU A 1148 6.19 -35.93 18.70
CA LEU A 1148 6.32 -36.73 17.48
C LEU A 1148 7.19 -37.98 17.72
N ILE A 1149 8.35 -37.83 18.34
CA ILE A 1149 9.28 -38.96 18.53
C ILE A 1149 8.72 -39.98 19.51
N VAL A 1150 8.19 -39.52 20.64
CA VAL A 1150 7.73 -40.39 21.71
C VAL A 1150 6.43 -41.11 21.34
N SER A 1151 5.56 -40.49 20.54
CA SER A 1151 4.36 -41.14 20.02
C SER A 1151 4.66 -42.24 19.01
N GLN A 1152 5.76 -42.15 18.25
CA GLN A 1152 6.12 -43.16 17.25
C GLN A 1152 7.03 -44.27 17.80
N TYR A 1153 8.00 -43.91 18.65
CA TYR A 1153 9.07 -44.81 19.09
C TYR A 1153 9.16 -45.01 20.61
N GLY A 1154 8.43 -44.24 21.41
CA GLY A 1154 8.58 -44.25 22.87
C GLY A 1154 8.12 -45.54 23.55
N ASP A 1155 7.31 -46.35 22.88
CA ASP A 1155 6.79 -47.66 23.33
C ASP A 1155 7.51 -48.85 22.67
N VAL A 1156 8.51 -48.59 21.82
CA VAL A 1156 9.21 -49.61 21.04
C VAL A 1156 10.41 -50.18 21.79
N LYS A 1157 10.49 -51.51 21.90
CA LYS A 1157 11.51 -52.25 22.67
C LYS A 1157 12.53 -53.00 21.82
N ASP A 1158 12.68 -52.64 20.55
CA ASP A 1158 13.67 -53.22 19.65
C ASP A 1158 15.09 -52.97 20.19
N VAL A 1159 15.95 -53.99 20.17
CA VAL A 1159 17.33 -53.95 20.66
C VAL A 1159 18.24 -53.32 19.60
N LEU A 1160 19.00 -52.30 19.99
CA LEU A 1160 19.95 -51.59 19.11
C LEU A 1160 21.29 -52.34 19.02
N ASP A 1161 22.10 -52.03 18.00
CA ASP A 1161 23.45 -52.61 17.77
C ASP A 1161 24.40 -52.55 19.01
N ALA A 1162 24.12 -51.64 19.96
CA ALA A 1162 24.89 -51.47 21.20
C ALA A 1162 24.30 -52.19 22.43
N GLY A 1163 23.22 -52.96 22.27
CA GLY A 1163 22.62 -53.79 23.31
C GLY A 1163 21.60 -53.11 24.23
N GLU A 1164 21.31 -51.81 24.06
CA GLU A 1164 20.21 -51.12 24.75
C GLU A 1164 18.93 -51.09 23.89
N THR A 1165 17.75 -51.02 24.52
CA THR A 1165 16.47 -50.91 23.80
C THR A 1165 16.25 -49.50 23.25
N THR A 1166 15.43 -49.37 22.20
CA THR A 1166 15.05 -48.05 21.63
C THR A 1166 14.44 -47.12 22.69
N GLU A 1167 13.56 -47.63 23.55
CA GLU A 1167 12.99 -46.90 24.70
C GLU A 1167 14.09 -46.39 25.66
N GLU A 1168 15.03 -47.25 26.05
CA GLU A 1168 16.13 -46.90 26.95
C GLU A 1168 17.05 -45.83 26.35
N PHE A 1169 17.37 -45.93 25.06
CA PHE A 1169 18.16 -44.91 24.35
C PHE A 1169 17.47 -43.54 24.37
N LEU A 1170 16.17 -43.48 24.01
CA LEU A 1170 15.40 -42.24 24.02
C LEU A 1170 15.35 -41.60 25.42
N LYS A 1171 15.24 -42.44 26.46
CA LYS A 1171 15.21 -42.00 27.86
C LYS A 1171 16.57 -41.51 28.34
N LYS A 1172 17.66 -42.19 27.99
CA LYS A 1172 19.02 -41.90 28.46
C LYS A 1172 19.67 -40.73 27.71
N TYR A 1173 19.54 -40.71 26.38
CA TYR A 1173 20.18 -39.69 25.55
C TYR A 1173 19.34 -38.40 25.47
N PHE A 1174 18.05 -38.50 25.12
CA PHE A 1174 17.17 -37.34 24.97
C PHE A 1174 16.40 -36.96 26.24
N GLY A 1175 16.20 -37.91 27.16
CA GLY A 1175 15.39 -37.68 28.36
C GLY A 1175 13.89 -37.75 28.11
N PHE A 1176 13.48 -38.49 27.08
CA PHE A 1176 12.11 -38.66 26.65
C PHE A 1176 11.42 -39.82 27.39
N ARG A 1177 10.13 -39.66 27.71
CA ARG A 1177 9.32 -40.61 28.48
C ARG A 1177 7.95 -40.76 27.83
N HIS A 1178 7.51 -41.99 27.58
CA HIS A 1178 6.24 -42.27 26.92
C HIS A 1178 5.02 -41.80 27.72
N ASP A 1179 5.04 -41.95 29.04
CA ASP A 1179 3.95 -41.49 29.94
C ASP A 1179 3.69 -39.98 29.88
N PHE A 1180 4.62 -39.20 29.31
CA PHE A 1180 4.54 -37.74 29.26
C PHE A 1180 3.83 -37.18 28.03
N VAL A 1181 3.42 -38.03 27.06
CA VAL A 1181 2.80 -37.60 25.80
C VAL A 1181 1.55 -36.73 26.01
N GLY A 1182 0.69 -37.07 26.97
CA GLY A 1182 -0.52 -36.29 27.27
C GLY A 1182 -0.21 -34.87 27.78
N VAL A 1183 0.86 -34.72 28.57
CA VAL A 1183 1.31 -33.40 29.05
C VAL A 1183 1.89 -32.58 27.89
N VAL A 1184 2.70 -33.21 27.05
CA VAL A 1184 3.28 -32.58 25.85
C VAL A 1184 2.16 -32.05 24.93
N ALA A 1185 1.10 -32.83 24.75
CA ALA A 1185 -0.07 -32.43 23.97
C ALA A 1185 -0.76 -31.19 24.55
N ALA A 1186 -1.01 -31.15 25.86
CA ALA A 1186 -1.60 -30.00 26.52
C ALA A 1186 -0.75 -28.72 26.40
N VAL A 1187 0.58 -28.84 26.51
CA VAL A 1187 1.50 -27.69 26.37
C VAL A 1187 1.49 -27.11 24.95
N ILE A 1188 1.45 -27.95 23.93
CA ILE A 1188 1.41 -27.50 22.53
C ILE A 1188 0.09 -26.77 22.21
N VAL A 1189 -1.04 -27.26 22.73
CA VAL A 1189 -2.33 -26.56 22.65
C VAL A 1189 -2.23 -25.20 23.37
N GLY A 1190 -1.59 -25.17 24.53
CA GLY A 1190 -1.32 -23.94 25.29
C GLY A 1190 -0.56 -22.89 24.48
N TRP A 1191 0.47 -23.29 23.72
CA TRP A 1191 1.22 -22.38 22.83
C TRP A 1191 0.36 -21.79 21.71
N ALA A 1192 -0.47 -22.61 21.06
CA ALA A 1192 -1.38 -22.12 20.04
C ALA A 1192 -2.37 -21.09 20.63
N LEU A 1193 -2.98 -21.40 21.78
CA LEU A 1193 -3.88 -20.47 22.47
C LEU A 1193 -3.17 -19.18 22.91
N LEU A 1194 -1.95 -19.28 23.41
CA LEU A 1194 -1.15 -18.13 23.84
C LEU A 1194 -0.87 -17.19 22.67
N PHE A 1195 -0.37 -17.68 21.53
CA PHE A 1195 -0.10 -16.83 20.38
C PHE A 1195 -1.37 -16.24 19.77
N ALA A 1196 -2.48 -16.98 19.73
CA ALA A 1196 -3.78 -16.45 19.31
C ALA A 1196 -4.26 -15.31 20.25
N PHE A 1197 -4.11 -15.50 21.57
CA PHE A 1197 -4.45 -14.47 22.56
C PHE A 1197 -3.56 -13.23 22.43
N LEU A 1198 -2.24 -13.42 22.32
CA LEU A 1198 -1.29 -12.32 22.14
C LEU A 1198 -1.56 -11.56 20.84
N PHE A 1199 -1.90 -12.25 19.75
CA PHE A 1199 -2.34 -11.61 18.52
C PHE A 1199 -3.57 -10.71 18.75
N ALA A 1200 -4.61 -11.25 19.39
CA ALA A 1200 -5.83 -10.49 19.66
C ALA A 1200 -5.58 -9.25 20.52
N VAL A 1201 -4.84 -9.41 21.63
CA VAL A 1201 -4.47 -8.29 22.51
C VAL A 1201 -3.62 -7.25 21.77
N SER A 1202 -2.67 -7.69 20.94
CA SER A 1202 -1.77 -6.81 20.20
C SER A 1202 -2.52 -5.95 19.18
N ILE A 1203 -3.45 -6.53 18.40
CA ILE A 1203 -4.30 -5.79 17.45
C ILE A 1203 -5.19 -4.75 18.16
N LYS A 1204 -5.59 -5.02 19.40
CA LYS A 1204 -6.39 -4.07 20.19
C LYS A 1204 -5.55 -2.92 20.72
N LEU A 1205 -4.38 -3.21 21.30
CA LEU A 1205 -3.53 -2.25 21.99
C LEU A 1205 -2.67 -1.41 21.05
N PHE A 1206 -2.03 -2.04 20.06
CA PHE A 1206 -1.11 -1.34 19.17
C PHE A 1206 -1.84 -0.71 17.99
N ASN A 1207 -1.60 0.59 17.79
CA ASN A 1207 -2.00 1.31 16.59
C ASN A 1207 -0.74 1.92 15.95
N PHE A 1208 -0.31 1.35 14.83
CA PHE A 1208 0.85 1.84 14.10
C PHE A 1208 0.50 2.89 13.05
N GLN A 1209 -0.80 3.19 12.85
CA GLN A 1209 -1.21 4.27 11.97
C GLN A 1209 -0.90 5.62 12.65
N ARG A 1210 0.22 6.24 12.28
CA ARG A 1210 0.54 7.63 12.64
C ARG A 1210 -0.10 8.56 11.61
N ARG A 1211 -1.18 9.24 11.98
CA ARG A 1211 -1.87 10.23 11.12
C ARG A 1211 -1.39 11.64 11.39
#